data_AF-A0A352ANA3-F1
#
_entry.id   AF-A0A352ANA3-F1
#
_cell.length_a   1.000
_cell.length_b   1.000
_cell.length_c   1.000
_cell.angle_alpha   90.00
_cell.angle_beta   90.00
_cell.angle_gamma   90.00
#
_symmetry.space_group_name_H-M   'P 1'
#
loop_
_entity.id
_entity.type
_entity.pdbx_description
1 polymer ?
#
loop_
_entity_poly.entity_id
_entity_poly.type
_entity_poly.pdbx_seq_one_letter_code
_entity_poly.pdbx_strand_id
1 'polypeptide(L)'
;MPIPKDLDNSPTMGIQTLRASQHGQAKIKQAREKKGWAVSEEEYTPLKEASKFLIQEHATANNWHGNDSRWLRNFEQLFRVEKSRAINDIKTIIAKSKQGSILSRIEQLIETGEILVKGISYGSWHRFAAQGRVNSVKAPTFKAYCQILGLKWEEIAELIDPQDVKGDEGEIVPTSPPNSPQAIVVYHNLPVRYHSALIGRETEMTQLLELLGRDRLPGPISIEGIGGAGKTSLVLEAAYHCLQGSEGEKTGANFPTFDAIIFTSAKQQHLIGNHILQRHRRERTLHDIFRVIFRTLDCPNVIPVDFEQQVDCIQTRLAQLRTLLIVDNLETLDDREAVLSFLYELPPTVKVVLTTRVRSGLGIPIYLECLPLNEAMRLIEHQSLEQRAQLAPEQCRTIYERTKGLPLGIVYAIGQLLVYGICTDVGTMRLTQGNSDLAQYCFEDSVQRLRGQPAHQLLMGLALFAKSAALDAIAHVALPNTEPLNALAQLYKLRLIVQCETRYDMHPLTREYAIAELKTHPEFEQQARERWVNWYLQFSQPYKQEDWKQWHDYQDLDQEWENLEAVIDWCIHQNRYEQAKQFWQQIKGYTYLRGYWHERLSWIDWLLQASGERQDRSTSAEALIDQGWTLTLMGKPEQLTQVEAWLDRVSHLQEDRDLIMQLELTIDRAVLSIHQRKFEQAHQLLNQGKQLLGRVPLDESKRLRQQIRLDYYQAEVWFETGNYQQAKIGYQKALEQARVAQCQQFEVYILNWLADVALEGEGNLAEAERLLETSMPIAIASKDKLSIAFHQRSRANLEKMKGNLAEFRRWAIEAKAGFEGLGMLSEAQKIKFWLES
;
A
#
# COMPACT_ATOMS: atom_id res chain seq x y z
N MET A 1 49.50 48.78 -0.83
CA MET A 1 49.63 47.86 -1.98
C MET A 1 49.31 46.44 -1.51
N PRO A 2 48.69 45.60 -2.36
CA PRO A 2 47.37 45.01 -2.06
C PRO A 2 47.26 43.46 -2.17
N ILE A 3 46.16 42.91 -1.59
CA ILE A 3 45.29 41.77 -2.06
C ILE A 3 45.84 40.31 -1.97
N PRO A 4 45.02 39.22 -1.84
CA PRO A 4 43.55 39.04 -1.55
C PRO A 4 43.30 38.18 -0.27
N LYS A 5 42.13 38.10 0.42
CA LYS A 5 40.70 37.93 0.07
C LYS A 5 40.36 36.65 -0.72
N ASP A 6 40.16 35.53 -0.03
CA ASP A 6 39.14 34.54 -0.42
C ASP A 6 38.50 33.90 0.82
N LEU A 7 37.21 34.19 0.96
CA LEU A 7 36.21 33.58 1.83
C LEU A 7 35.44 32.57 0.95
N ASP A 8 34.95 31.51 1.59
CA ASP A 8 33.89 30.62 1.11
C ASP A 8 34.15 29.82 -0.18
N ASN A 9 34.54 28.56 0.01
CA ASN A 9 34.09 27.42 -0.81
C ASN A 9 34.55 26.11 -0.14
N SER A 10 33.77 25.60 0.82
CA SER A 10 33.84 24.17 1.17
C SER A 10 32.61 23.47 0.57
N PRO A 11 32.78 22.53 -0.37
CA PRO A 11 31.68 21.78 -0.96
C PRO A 11 31.02 20.91 0.11
N THR A 12 29.70 20.92 0.15
CA THR A 12 28.84 20.06 0.96
C THR A 12 29.29 18.60 0.83
N MET A 13 29.94 18.08 1.88
CA MET A 13 30.33 16.67 1.98
C MET A 13 29.08 15.79 1.88
N GLY A 14 28.99 14.99 0.82
CA GLY A 14 28.10 13.84 0.79
C GLY A 14 28.38 12.91 1.97
N ILE A 15 27.33 12.37 2.59
CA ILE A 15 27.45 11.48 3.75
C ILE A 15 28.10 10.17 3.29
N GLN A 16 29.40 10.02 3.53
CA GLN A 16 30.15 8.81 3.22
C GLN A 16 29.66 7.65 4.11
N THR A 17 29.38 6.49 3.52
CA THR A 17 29.08 5.23 4.23
C THR A 17 30.26 4.27 4.11
N LEU A 18 30.50 3.47 5.15
CA LEU A 18 31.57 2.46 5.22
C LEU A 18 30.95 1.09 5.47
N ARG A 19 31.59 0.05 4.93
CA ARG A 19 31.24 -1.36 5.17
C ARG A 19 32.48 -2.13 5.60
N ALA A 20 32.31 -3.15 6.44
CA ALA A 20 33.41 -4.01 6.85
C ALA A 20 33.73 -5.05 5.76
N SER A 21 35.01 -5.26 5.46
CA SER A 21 35.48 -6.37 4.63
C SER A 21 35.14 -7.72 5.25
N GLN A 22 35.22 -8.81 4.48
CA GLN A 22 35.05 -10.16 5.03
C GLN A 22 36.02 -10.44 6.20
N HIS A 23 37.28 -10.00 6.08
CA HIS A 23 38.26 -10.05 7.17
C HIS A 23 37.86 -9.14 8.35
N GLY A 24 37.33 -7.95 8.04
CA GLY A 24 36.79 -7.02 9.01
C GLY A 24 35.63 -7.60 9.83
N GLN A 25 34.71 -8.34 9.20
CA GLN A 25 33.59 -8.99 9.88
C GLN A 25 34.04 -10.05 10.88
N ALA A 26 35.10 -10.80 10.56
CA ALA A 26 35.71 -11.76 11.48
C ALA A 26 36.34 -11.06 12.69
N LYS A 27 37.08 -9.95 12.47
CA LYS A 27 37.65 -9.13 13.55
C LYS A 27 36.57 -8.50 14.45
N ILE A 28 35.48 -8.01 13.86
CA ILE A 28 34.33 -7.45 14.61
C ILE A 28 33.70 -8.53 15.49
N LYS A 29 33.47 -9.73 14.94
CA LYS A 29 32.94 -10.87 15.71
C LYS A 29 33.83 -11.21 16.91
N GLN A 30 35.13 -11.35 16.69
CA GLN A 30 36.09 -11.69 17.74
C GLN A 30 36.15 -10.60 18.84
N ALA A 31 36.17 -9.32 18.46
CA ALA A 31 36.19 -8.21 19.40
C ALA A 31 34.91 -8.15 20.24
N ARG A 32 33.76 -8.40 19.61
CA ARG A 32 32.45 -8.46 20.26
C ARG A 32 32.36 -9.61 21.26
N GLU A 33 32.77 -10.82 20.86
CA GLU A 33 32.79 -12.01 21.72
C GLU A 33 33.71 -11.82 22.93
N LYS A 34 34.88 -11.19 22.75
CA LYS A 34 35.79 -10.84 23.85
C LYS A 34 35.18 -9.89 24.88
N LYS A 35 34.27 -9.00 24.44
CA LYS A 35 33.52 -8.10 25.32
C LYS A 35 32.23 -8.72 25.88
N GLY A 36 31.84 -9.91 25.43
CA GLY A 36 30.59 -10.57 25.84
C GLY A 36 29.33 -9.89 25.31
N TRP A 37 29.42 -9.06 24.26
CA TRP A 37 28.28 -8.32 23.74
C TRP A 37 27.45 -9.14 22.75
N ALA A 38 26.16 -9.33 23.02
CA ALA A 38 25.24 -9.93 22.05
C ALA A 38 24.86 -8.93 20.94
N VAL A 39 24.45 -9.44 19.77
CA VAL A 39 23.70 -8.63 18.80
C VAL A 39 22.23 -8.93 19.05
N SER A 40 21.66 -8.27 20.07
CA SER A 40 20.26 -8.40 20.46
C SER A 40 19.72 -7.03 20.89
N GLU A 41 18.41 -6.85 20.81
CA GLU A 41 17.75 -5.59 21.21
C GLU A 41 17.85 -5.31 22.71
N GLU A 42 18.05 -6.36 23.51
CA GLU A 42 18.24 -6.28 24.96
C GLU A 42 19.65 -5.77 25.34
N GLU A 43 20.62 -5.85 24.42
CA GLU A 43 22.02 -5.43 24.66
C GLU A 43 22.27 -4.00 24.16
N TYR A 44 21.98 -3.03 25.03
CA TYR A 44 22.08 -1.60 24.70
C TYR A 44 23.48 -1.00 24.91
N THR A 45 24.40 -1.73 25.55
CA THR A 45 25.72 -1.24 25.94
C THR A 45 26.54 -0.66 24.78
N PRO A 46 26.61 -1.29 23.60
CA PRO A 46 27.38 -0.77 22.47
C PRO A 46 26.85 0.58 21.96
N LEU A 47 25.53 0.76 21.97
CA LEU A 47 24.87 1.98 21.52
C LEU A 47 25.17 3.16 22.47
N LYS A 48 25.17 2.88 23.77
CA LYS A 48 25.51 3.86 24.81
C LYS A 48 26.98 4.31 24.70
N GLU A 49 27.90 3.35 24.59
CA GLU A 49 29.33 3.65 24.45
C GLU A 49 29.63 4.43 23.16
N ALA A 50 29.05 4.02 22.02
CA ALA A 50 29.22 4.72 20.75
C ALA A 50 28.65 6.15 20.79
N SER A 51 27.48 6.33 21.43
CA SER A 51 26.86 7.65 21.59
C SER A 51 27.72 8.58 22.43
N LYS A 52 28.26 8.11 23.56
CA LYS A 52 29.19 8.91 24.38
C LYS A 52 30.44 9.30 23.61
N PHE A 53 31.04 8.36 22.89
CA PHE A 53 32.22 8.63 22.07
C PHE A 53 31.96 9.73 21.04
N LEU A 54 30.87 9.63 20.26
CA LEU A 54 30.52 10.61 19.22
C LEU A 54 30.28 12.02 19.79
N ILE A 55 29.72 12.13 20.99
CA ILE A 55 29.48 13.44 21.62
C ILE A 55 30.77 14.08 22.08
N GLN A 56 31.68 13.28 22.66
CA GLN A 56 33.00 13.77 23.08
C GLN A 56 33.83 14.20 21.87
N GLU A 57 33.78 13.44 20.77
CA GLU A 57 34.40 13.82 19.50
C GLU A 57 33.78 15.11 18.96
N HIS A 58 32.46 15.22 18.94
CA HIS A 58 31.74 16.42 18.48
C HIS A 58 32.07 17.65 19.33
N ALA A 59 32.16 17.49 20.66
CA ALA A 59 32.53 18.54 21.58
C ALA A 59 33.95 19.06 21.30
N THR A 60 34.88 18.14 21.05
CA THR A 60 36.28 18.45 20.76
C THR A 60 36.43 19.13 19.40
N ALA A 61 35.79 18.57 18.36
CA ALA A 61 35.87 19.11 16.99
C ALA A 61 35.29 20.53 16.86
N ASN A 62 34.28 20.85 17.66
CA ASN A 62 33.61 22.16 17.61
C ASN A 62 34.01 23.12 18.74
N ASN A 63 34.96 22.73 19.60
CA ASN A 63 35.34 23.47 20.81
C ASN A 63 34.13 23.82 21.71
N TRP A 64 33.26 22.84 22.00
CA TRP A 64 32.14 23.02 22.93
C TRP A 64 32.57 22.58 24.33
N HIS A 65 32.37 23.45 25.32
CA HIS A 65 32.60 23.12 26.72
C HIS A 65 31.34 22.51 27.36
N GLY A 66 31.48 21.88 28.54
CA GLY A 66 30.39 21.10 29.15
C GLY A 66 29.10 21.88 29.47
N ASN A 67 29.15 23.20 29.61
CA ASN A 67 27.99 24.07 29.88
C ASN A 67 27.56 24.92 28.68
N ASP A 68 28.01 24.58 27.48
CA ASP A 68 27.68 25.33 26.27
C ASP A 68 26.18 25.23 25.94
N SER A 69 25.51 26.37 25.75
CA SER A 69 24.07 26.39 25.44
C SER A 69 23.75 25.81 24.05
N ARG A 70 24.76 25.67 23.17
CA ARG A 70 24.62 25.03 21.85
C ARG A 70 24.19 23.56 21.95
N TRP A 71 24.49 22.87 23.05
CA TRP A 71 23.99 21.51 23.31
C TRP A 71 22.46 21.46 23.34
N LEU A 72 21.82 22.46 23.94
CA LEU A 72 20.35 22.56 24.01
C LEU A 72 19.76 23.11 22.71
N ARG A 73 20.45 24.07 22.08
CA ARG A 73 20.01 24.69 20.83
C ARG A 73 19.98 23.70 19.66
N ASN A 74 21.00 22.85 19.56
CA ASN A 74 21.16 21.87 18.49
C ASN A 74 20.75 20.45 18.91
N PHE A 75 20.04 20.32 20.05
CA PHE A 75 19.69 19.03 20.62
C PHE A 75 18.97 18.11 19.64
N GLU A 76 18.01 18.64 18.88
CA GLU A 76 17.24 17.89 17.86
C GLU A 76 18.08 17.48 16.65
N GLN A 77 19.18 18.18 16.37
CA GLN A 77 20.08 17.84 15.28
C GLN A 77 21.09 16.77 15.68
N LEU A 78 21.38 16.64 16.98
CA LEU A 78 22.41 15.74 17.52
C LEU A 78 21.83 14.47 18.13
N PHE A 79 20.63 14.53 18.71
CA PHE A 79 20.07 13.45 19.51
C PHE A 79 18.72 12.97 18.97
N ARG A 80 18.45 11.68 19.20
CA ARG A 80 17.14 11.04 19.07
C ARG A 80 16.68 10.58 20.44
N VAL A 81 15.37 10.57 20.67
CA VAL A 81 14.76 10.16 21.95
C VAL A 81 14.17 8.77 21.79
N GLU A 82 14.55 7.82 22.63
CA GLU A 82 14.12 6.40 22.53
C GLU A 82 12.84 6.12 23.33
N LYS A 83 12.56 6.90 24.39
CA LYS A 83 11.40 6.70 25.28
C LYS A 83 10.30 7.73 25.01
N SER A 84 9.06 7.41 25.38
CA SER A 84 7.83 8.19 25.16
C SER A 84 7.73 9.54 25.92
N ARG A 85 8.81 10.31 25.99
CA ARG A 85 8.87 11.67 26.54
C ARG A 85 9.02 12.69 25.42
N ALA A 86 8.34 13.84 25.54
CA ALA A 86 8.50 14.92 24.57
C ALA A 86 9.92 15.52 24.64
N ILE A 87 10.49 15.88 23.49
CA ILE A 87 11.82 16.51 23.40
C ILE A 87 11.92 17.76 24.28
N ASN A 88 10.84 18.54 24.34
CA ASN A 88 10.76 19.76 25.17
C ASN A 88 10.85 19.45 26.67
N ASP A 89 10.32 18.30 27.13
CA ASP A 89 10.43 17.89 28.53
C ASP A 89 11.87 17.52 28.87
N ILE A 90 12.56 16.79 27.97
CA ILE A 90 13.96 16.42 28.13
C ILE A 90 14.86 17.66 28.14
N LYS A 91 14.69 18.58 27.18
CA LYS A 91 15.39 19.87 27.17
C LYS A 91 15.15 20.66 28.45
N THR A 92 13.92 20.64 28.97
CA THR A 92 13.55 21.28 30.24
C THR A 92 14.23 20.63 31.44
N ILE A 93 14.32 19.30 31.49
CA ILE A 93 15.03 18.54 32.54
C ILE A 93 16.52 18.90 32.53
N ILE A 94 17.15 18.89 31.34
CA ILE A 94 18.56 19.24 31.19
C ILE A 94 18.79 20.70 31.61
N ALA A 95 17.92 21.63 31.22
CA ALA A 95 18.05 23.05 31.56
C ALA A 95 17.78 23.37 33.04
N LYS A 96 16.81 22.70 33.69
CA LYS A 96 16.40 22.98 35.08
C LYS A 96 17.26 22.30 36.13
N SER A 97 17.93 21.20 35.80
CA SER A 97 18.85 20.55 36.76
C SER A 97 19.99 21.50 37.16
N LYS A 98 20.48 21.40 38.40
CA LYS A 98 21.69 22.10 38.87
C LYS A 98 22.88 21.17 39.08
N GLN A 99 22.70 19.88 38.81
CA GLN A 99 23.69 18.85 39.09
C GLN A 99 24.49 18.53 37.83
N GLY A 100 25.81 18.67 37.89
CA GLY A 100 26.70 18.47 36.75
C GLY A 100 26.58 19.54 35.65
N SER A 101 27.36 19.37 34.59
CA SER A 101 27.30 20.21 33.39
C SER A 101 26.15 19.80 32.45
N ILE A 102 25.81 20.62 31.46
CA ILE A 102 24.82 20.26 30.42
C ILE A 102 25.23 18.94 29.74
N LEU A 103 26.51 18.81 29.39
CA LEU A 103 27.06 17.62 28.77
C LEU A 103 26.96 16.39 29.68
N SER A 104 27.29 16.49 30.98
CA SER A 104 27.20 15.34 31.89
C SER A 104 25.75 14.86 32.07
N ARG A 105 24.76 15.76 31.97
CA ARG A 105 23.34 15.40 32.01
C ARG A 105 22.91 14.68 30.74
N ILE A 106 23.43 15.10 29.58
CA ILE A 106 23.22 14.40 28.30
C ILE A 106 23.84 13.00 28.36
N GLU A 107 25.07 12.87 28.85
CA GLU A 107 25.74 11.57 29.05
C GLU A 107 24.95 10.65 30.00
N GLN A 108 24.32 11.21 31.04
CA GLN A 108 23.45 10.46 31.94
C GLN A 108 22.18 9.97 31.25
N LEU A 109 21.55 10.79 30.41
CA LEU A 109 20.36 10.37 29.63
C LEU A 109 20.69 9.29 28.59
N ILE A 110 21.92 9.30 28.07
CA ILE A 110 22.42 8.21 27.22
C ILE A 110 22.64 6.95 28.03
N GLU A 111 23.19 7.08 29.24
CA GLU A 111 23.40 5.95 30.15
C GLU A 111 22.07 5.26 30.51
N THR A 112 21.00 6.03 30.72
CA THR A 112 19.65 5.47 30.98
C THR A 112 18.93 4.99 29.73
N GLY A 113 19.53 5.15 28.54
CA GLY A 113 18.93 4.83 27.25
C GLY A 113 17.71 5.68 26.92
N GLU A 114 17.59 6.89 27.48
CA GLU A 114 16.51 7.82 27.16
C GLU A 114 16.75 8.54 25.83
N ILE A 115 18.02 8.78 25.50
CA ILE A 115 18.44 9.41 24.25
C ILE A 115 19.65 8.68 23.66
N LEU A 116 19.82 8.76 22.34
CA LEU A 116 21.01 8.32 21.62
C LEU A 116 21.45 9.40 20.63
N VAL A 117 22.69 9.34 20.17
CA VAL A 117 23.17 10.21 19.09
C VAL A 117 22.50 9.81 17.78
N LYS A 118 22.07 10.79 16.97
CA LYS A 118 21.52 10.53 15.64
C LYS A 118 22.51 9.72 14.80
N GLY A 119 22.06 8.57 14.30
CA GLY A 119 22.89 7.60 13.55
C GLY A 119 23.35 6.39 14.38
N ILE A 120 23.21 6.41 15.70
CA ILE A 120 23.35 5.24 16.57
C ILE A 120 21.97 4.64 16.81
N SER A 121 21.82 3.35 16.52
CA SER A 121 20.59 2.60 16.73
C SER A 121 20.89 1.12 16.81
N TYR A 122 19.93 0.32 17.30
CA TYR A 122 20.06 -1.13 17.19
C TYR A 122 20.26 -1.55 15.73
N GLY A 123 19.51 -0.98 14.79
CA GLY A 123 19.68 -1.26 13.35
C GLY A 123 21.06 -0.89 12.80
N SER A 124 21.70 0.19 13.27
CA SER A 124 23.08 0.51 12.83
C SER A 124 24.12 -0.38 13.49
N TRP A 125 23.90 -0.80 14.74
CA TRP A 125 24.73 -1.80 15.43
C TRP A 125 24.60 -3.19 14.78
N HIS A 126 23.38 -3.64 14.51
CA HIS A 126 23.10 -4.91 13.84
C HIS A 126 23.75 -4.96 12.45
N ARG A 127 23.61 -3.90 11.63
CA ARG A 127 24.29 -3.82 10.32
C ARG A 127 25.81 -3.88 10.42
N PHE A 128 26.41 -3.34 11.49
CA PHE A 128 27.84 -3.37 11.72
C PHE A 128 28.34 -4.72 12.28
N ALA A 129 27.59 -5.34 13.18
CA ALA A 129 28.05 -6.45 14.03
C ALA A 129 27.46 -7.84 13.68
N ALA A 130 26.34 -7.91 12.95
CA ALA A 130 25.72 -9.17 12.56
C ALA A 130 26.55 -9.91 11.49
N GLN A 131 26.53 -11.24 11.53
CA GLN A 131 27.25 -12.10 10.59
C GLN A 131 26.36 -12.47 9.40
N GLY A 132 26.95 -12.62 8.21
CA GLY A 132 26.27 -13.19 7.02
C GLY A 132 25.83 -12.19 5.95
N ARG A 133 25.85 -10.87 6.21
CA ARG A 133 25.62 -9.83 5.19
C ARG A 133 26.56 -8.64 5.38
N VAL A 134 27.12 -8.11 4.29
CA VAL A 134 27.98 -6.91 4.31
C VAL A 134 27.11 -5.67 4.13
N ASN A 135 26.71 -5.03 5.23
CA ASN A 135 25.87 -3.84 5.20
C ASN A 135 26.70 -2.58 5.45
N SER A 136 26.35 -1.49 4.75
CA SER A 136 27.01 -0.18 4.95
C SER A 136 26.38 0.58 6.12
N VAL A 137 27.21 1.33 6.83
CA VAL A 137 26.83 2.19 7.96
C VAL A 137 27.49 3.55 7.76
N LYS A 138 26.86 4.66 8.19
CA LYS A 138 27.45 6.01 8.08
C LYS A 138 28.87 6.04 8.66
N ALA A 139 29.81 6.69 7.97
CA ALA A 139 31.22 6.66 8.35
C ALA A 139 31.48 7.08 9.82
N PRO A 140 30.86 8.13 10.39
CA PRO A 140 31.04 8.48 11.80
C PRO A 140 30.58 7.36 12.74
N THR A 141 29.41 6.76 12.46
CA THR A 141 28.88 5.62 13.23
C THR A 141 29.79 4.39 13.12
N PHE A 142 30.26 4.07 11.91
CA PHE A 142 31.16 2.94 11.68
C PHE A 142 32.46 3.11 12.47
N LYS A 143 33.06 4.30 12.44
CA LYS A 143 34.28 4.64 13.19
C LYS A 143 34.04 4.58 14.70
N ALA A 144 32.90 5.07 15.18
CA ALA A 144 32.53 4.98 16.59
C ALA A 144 32.43 3.52 17.06
N TYR A 145 31.80 2.64 16.27
CA TYR A 145 31.72 1.22 16.61
C TYR A 145 33.08 0.51 16.59
N CYS A 146 33.94 0.85 15.63
CA CYS A 146 35.32 0.37 15.61
C CYS A 146 36.06 0.78 16.88
N GLN A 147 35.95 2.06 17.27
CA GLN A 147 36.63 2.60 18.44
C GLN A 147 36.20 1.91 19.74
N ILE A 148 34.89 1.73 19.97
CA ILE A 148 34.42 1.06 21.19
C ILE A 148 34.84 -0.41 21.22
N LEU A 149 35.04 -1.06 20.07
CA LEU A 149 35.55 -2.42 19.98
C LEU A 149 37.09 -2.51 19.99
N GLY A 150 37.80 -1.38 20.01
CA GLY A 150 39.26 -1.33 19.95
C GLY A 150 39.83 -1.76 18.59
N LEU A 151 39.06 -1.55 17.51
CA LEU A 151 39.44 -1.87 16.14
C LEU A 151 39.83 -0.58 15.40
N LYS A 152 40.85 -0.66 14.53
CA LYS A 152 41.18 0.43 13.61
C LYS A 152 40.31 0.30 12.38
N TRP A 153 39.49 1.32 12.12
CA TRP A 153 38.49 1.26 11.04
C TRP A 153 39.15 1.14 9.66
N GLU A 154 40.35 1.71 9.48
CA GLU A 154 41.15 1.63 8.25
C GLU A 154 41.57 0.20 7.90
N GLU A 155 41.75 -0.67 8.90
CA GLU A 155 42.17 -2.06 8.71
C GLU A 155 41.00 -3.01 8.42
N ILE A 156 39.76 -2.54 8.60
CA ILE A 156 38.57 -3.39 8.48
C ILE A 156 37.56 -2.87 7.45
N ALA A 157 37.58 -1.58 7.13
CA ALA A 157 36.70 -1.00 6.13
C ALA A 157 37.18 -1.31 4.70
N GLU A 158 36.25 -1.60 3.80
CA GLU A 158 36.53 -1.59 2.36
C GLU A 158 36.34 -0.16 1.84
N LEU A 159 37.39 0.40 1.22
CA LEU A 159 37.27 1.58 0.39
C LEU A 159 36.89 1.11 -1.02
N ILE A 160 35.69 1.46 -1.48
CA ILE A 160 35.24 1.16 -2.84
C ILE A 160 35.84 2.23 -3.77
N ASP A 161 36.70 1.81 -4.69
CA ASP A 161 37.00 2.57 -5.90
C ASP A 161 35.85 2.32 -6.90
N PRO A 162 35.16 3.35 -7.44
CA PRO A 162 34.00 3.17 -8.32
C PRO A 162 34.27 2.43 -9.65
N GLN A 163 35.49 1.94 -9.91
CA GLN A 163 35.90 1.39 -11.20
C GLN A 163 36.18 -0.12 -11.24
N ASP A 164 36.28 -0.83 -10.11
CA ASP A 164 36.65 -2.26 -10.11
C ASP A 164 35.46 -3.22 -9.98
N VAL A 165 34.54 -3.15 -10.95
CA VAL A 165 33.62 -4.25 -11.29
C VAL A 165 33.90 -4.69 -12.72
N LYS A 166 35.02 -5.41 -12.91
CA LYS A 166 35.26 -6.25 -14.09
C LYS A 166 36.05 -7.51 -13.69
N GLY A 167 35.53 -8.66 -14.09
CA GLY A 167 36.12 -10.01 -13.95
C GLY A 167 35.01 -10.99 -13.53
N ASP A 168 34.64 -12.04 -14.26
CA ASP A 168 35.15 -12.69 -15.46
C ASP A 168 33.93 -13.16 -16.29
N GLU A 169 33.86 -12.79 -17.56
CA GLU A 169 32.93 -13.41 -18.51
C GLU A 169 33.63 -14.60 -19.18
N GLY A 170 33.26 -15.82 -18.79
CA GLY A 170 33.52 -17.01 -19.58
C GLY A 170 32.60 -17.03 -20.80
N GLU A 171 33.21 -17.11 -21.99
CA GLU A 171 32.54 -17.20 -23.29
C GLU A 171 31.43 -18.28 -23.30
N ILE A 172 30.18 -17.86 -23.53
CA ILE A 172 29.11 -18.72 -24.05
C ILE A 172 28.57 -18.05 -25.30
N VAL A 173 28.84 -18.69 -26.44
CA VAL A 173 28.35 -18.33 -27.77
C VAL A 173 26.81 -18.29 -27.77
N PRO A 174 26.15 -17.20 -28.20
CA PRO A 174 24.70 -17.15 -28.24
C PRO A 174 24.18 -17.86 -29.49
N THR A 175 23.59 -19.04 -29.32
CA THR A 175 22.65 -19.60 -30.31
C THR A 175 21.25 -19.12 -29.96
N SER A 176 20.67 -18.32 -30.86
CA SER A 176 19.35 -17.70 -30.76
C SER A 176 18.22 -18.71 -30.45
N PRO A 177 17.33 -18.43 -29.49
CA PRO A 177 16.07 -19.17 -29.34
C PRO A 177 15.02 -18.69 -30.35
N PRO A 178 14.07 -19.54 -30.77
CA PRO A 178 12.97 -19.14 -31.64
C PRO A 178 11.93 -18.32 -30.86
N ASN A 179 11.57 -17.18 -31.46
CA ASN A 179 10.58 -16.22 -31.00
C ASN A 179 9.19 -16.83 -30.73
N SER A 180 8.66 -16.55 -29.55
CA SER A 180 7.29 -16.04 -29.40
C SER A 180 7.31 -14.92 -28.34
N PRO A 181 6.78 -13.72 -28.62
CA PRO A 181 6.92 -12.56 -27.73
C PRO A 181 5.99 -12.69 -26.52
N GLN A 182 6.54 -12.94 -25.34
CA GLN A 182 5.87 -12.66 -24.06
C GLN A 182 5.81 -11.14 -23.88
N ALA A 183 4.63 -10.60 -23.57
CA ALA A 183 4.46 -9.17 -23.29
C ALA A 183 5.22 -8.82 -21.99
N ILE A 184 6.01 -7.74 -22.03
CA ILE A 184 6.65 -7.17 -20.83
C ILE A 184 5.51 -6.59 -19.98
N VAL A 185 5.21 -7.19 -18.83
CA VAL A 185 4.19 -6.67 -17.91
C VAL A 185 4.84 -5.64 -16.99
N VAL A 186 4.42 -4.37 -17.11
CA VAL A 186 4.85 -3.27 -16.24
C VAL A 186 3.84 -3.13 -15.10
N TYR A 187 4.32 -3.13 -13.84
CA TYR A 187 3.42 -2.97 -12.68
C TYR A 187 2.96 -1.51 -12.57
N HIS A 188 1.67 -1.22 -12.62
CA HIS A 188 1.20 0.15 -12.38
C HIS A 188 -0.22 0.26 -11.83
N ASN A 189 -0.50 1.39 -11.17
CA ASN A 189 -1.84 1.75 -10.70
C ASN A 189 -2.23 3.19 -11.13
N LEU A 190 -1.65 3.67 -12.23
CA LEU A 190 -1.85 5.02 -12.76
C LEU A 190 -3.35 5.37 -12.90
N PRO A 191 -3.81 6.50 -12.33
CA PRO A 191 -5.17 7.00 -12.54
C PRO A 191 -5.46 7.32 -14.00
N VAL A 192 -6.74 7.24 -14.37
CA VAL A 192 -7.21 7.71 -15.68
C VAL A 192 -6.91 9.21 -15.86
N ARG A 193 -6.56 9.60 -17.07
CA ARG A 193 -6.36 11.01 -17.44
C ARG A 193 -7.70 11.73 -17.55
N TYR A 194 -7.88 12.78 -16.76
CA TYR A 194 -9.06 13.65 -16.81
C TYR A 194 -9.00 14.73 -17.91
N HIS A 195 -7.98 14.67 -18.77
CA HIS A 195 -7.78 15.58 -19.90
C HIS A 195 -7.37 14.78 -21.13
N SER A 196 -7.70 15.27 -22.32
CA SER A 196 -7.35 14.61 -23.58
C SER A 196 -5.97 15.02 -24.12
N ALA A 197 -5.46 16.20 -23.73
CA ALA A 197 -4.14 16.68 -24.10
C ALA A 197 -3.58 17.66 -23.05
N LEU A 198 -2.28 17.54 -22.76
CA LEU A 198 -1.55 18.48 -21.90
C LEU A 198 -1.01 19.64 -22.74
N ILE A 199 -1.51 20.84 -22.48
CA ILE A 199 -1.19 22.06 -23.26
C ILE A 199 -0.35 23.02 -22.43
N GLY A 200 0.73 23.56 -23.03
CA GLY A 200 1.51 24.64 -22.43
C GLY A 200 2.43 24.22 -21.29
N ARG A 201 2.94 22.98 -21.33
CA ARG A 201 3.85 22.41 -20.31
C ARG A 201 5.00 21.64 -20.93
N GLU A 202 5.32 21.96 -22.19
CA GLU A 202 6.33 21.25 -22.96
C GLU A 202 7.72 21.37 -22.32
N THR A 203 8.03 22.53 -21.74
CA THR A 203 9.31 22.78 -21.04
C THR A 203 9.41 21.97 -19.75
N GLU A 204 8.38 22.05 -18.89
CA GLU A 204 8.35 21.33 -17.62
C GLU A 204 8.26 19.81 -17.81
N MET A 205 7.57 19.34 -18.86
CA MET A 205 7.52 17.93 -19.25
C MET A 205 8.90 17.42 -19.65
N THR A 206 9.60 18.17 -20.52
CA THR A 206 10.96 17.83 -20.94
C THR A 206 11.89 17.75 -19.73
N GLN A 207 11.84 18.76 -18.86
CA GLN A 207 12.63 18.80 -17.62
C GLN A 207 12.32 17.61 -16.69
N LEU A 208 11.04 17.26 -16.50
CA LEU A 208 10.65 16.13 -15.66
C LEU A 208 11.15 14.80 -16.24
N LEU A 209 10.95 14.55 -17.54
CA LEU A 209 11.42 13.34 -18.20
C LEU A 209 12.95 13.22 -18.16
N GLU A 210 13.68 14.32 -18.32
CA GLU A 210 15.14 14.33 -18.16
C GLU A 210 15.59 13.95 -16.75
N LEU A 211 14.89 14.43 -15.71
CA LEU A 211 15.21 14.09 -14.31
C LEU A 211 14.87 12.63 -13.95
N LEU A 212 13.87 12.05 -14.62
CA LEU A 212 13.49 10.64 -14.51
C LEU A 212 14.46 9.68 -15.24
N GLY A 213 15.38 10.20 -16.04
CA GLY A 213 16.41 9.44 -16.76
C GLY A 213 17.31 8.58 -15.86
N ARG A 214 17.93 7.54 -16.44
CA ARG A 214 18.77 6.55 -15.73
C ARG A 214 20.00 7.16 -15.06
N ASP A 215 20.63 8.13 -15.71
CA ASP A 215 21.94 8.65 -15.30
C ASP A 215 21.86 9.79 -14.26
N ARG A 216 20.65 10.10 -13.76
CA ARG A 216 20.42 11.19 -12.80
C ARG A 216 20.40 10.66 -11.36
N LEU A 217 20.87 11.46 -10.41
CA LEU A 217 20.90 11.15 -8.97
C LEU A 217 19.50 10.76 -8.42
N PRO A 218 19.41 9.89 -7.40
CA PRO A 218 18.15 9.35 -6.85
C PRO A 218 17.44 10.29 -5.85
N GLY A 219 17.48 11.61 -6.07
CA GLY A 219 16.76 12.56 -5.20
C GLY A 219 15.28 12.67 -5.54
N PRO A 220 14.40 13.04 -4.57
CA PRO A 220 13.01 13.35 -4.87
C PRO A 220 12.91 14.56 -5.80
N ILE A 221 11.96 14.54 -6.72
CA ILE A 221 11.60 15.64 -7.60
C ILE A 221 10.28 16.22 -7.08
N SER A 222 10.20 17.52 -6.83
CA SER A 222 8.99 18.14 -6.29
C SER A 222 8.37 19.07 -7.32
N ILE A 223 7.13 18.79 -7.68
CA ILE A 223 6.30 19.60 -8.56
C ILE A 223 5.50 20.57 -7.69
N GLU A 224 5.89 21.84 -7.68
CA GLU A 224 5.38 22.85 -6.76
C GLU A 224 4.56 23.90 -7.51
N GLY A 225 3.41 24.30 -6.98
CA GLY A 225 2.56 25.31 -7.62
C GLY A 225 1.17 25.39 -7.01
N ILE A 226 0.42 26.46 -7.29
CA ILE A 226 -0.91 26.68 -6.70
C ILE A 226 -1.94 25.60 -7.08
N GLY A 227 -3.08 25.56 -6.37
CA GLY A 227 -4.21 24.68 -6.71
C GLY A 227 -4.68 24.94 -8.14
N GLY A 228 -4.95 23.87 -8.91
CA GLY A 228 -5.41 24.00 -10.30
C GLY A 228 -4.33 24.34 -11.35
N ALA A 229 -3.05 24.43 -10.97
CA ALA A 229 -1.94 24.74 -11.89
C ALA A 229 -1.57 23.61 -12.88
N GLY A 230 -2.10 22.40 -12.69
CA GLY A 230 -1.83 21.24 -13.55
C GLY A 230 -0.71 20.30 -13.05
N LYS A 231 -0.32 20.38 -11.77
CA LYS A 231 0.74 19.53 -11.17
C LYS A 231 0.50 18.04 -11.39
N THR A 232 -0.66 17.55 -10.95
CA THR A 232 -1.04 16.14 -11.08
C THR A 232 -1.15 15.73 -12.55
N SER A 233 -1.69 16.61 -13.41
CA SER A 233 -1.77 16.36 -14.85
C SER A 233 -0.39 16.19 -15.51
N LEU A 234 0.58 17.05 -15.17
CA LEU A 234 1.95 16.97 -15.67
C LEU A 234 2.61 15.65 -15.26
N VAL A 235 2.53 15.31 -13.97
CA VAL A 235 3.14 14.08 -13.44
C VAL A 235 2.48 12.84 -14.04
N LEU A 236 1.16 12.85 -14.18
CA LEU A 236 0.43 11.73 -14.74
C LEU A 236 0.78 11.49 -16.22
N GLU A 237 0.88 12.55 -17.02
CA GLU A 237 1.32 12.44 -18.42
C GLU A 237 2.77 11.97 -18.54
N ALA A 238 3.68 12.49 -17.70
CA ALA A 238 5.06 11.98 -17.66
C ALA A 238 5.10 10.49 -17.31
N ALA A 239 4.25 10.04 -16.38
CA ALA A 239 4.15 8.65 -15.98
C ALA A 239 3.58 7.75 -17.08
N TYR A 240 2.56 8.22 -17.83
CA TYR A 240 2.05 7.50 -19.00
C TYR A 240 3.09 7.39 -20.12
N HIS A 241 3.86 8.45 -20.39
CA HIS A 241 4.99 8.37 -21.33
C HIS A 241 6.05 7.36 -20.88
N CYS A 242 6.34 7.30 -19.57
CA CYS A 242 7.23 6.30 -19.01
C CYS A 242 6.67 4.87 -19.15
N LEU A 243 5.36 4.68 -18.94
CA LEU A 243 4.69 3.39 -19.13
C LEU A 243 4.80 2.91 -20.58
N GLN A 244 4.44 3.76 -21.54
CA GLN A 244 4.55 3.46 -22.97
C GLN A 244 5.98 3.08 -23.39
N GLY A 245 6.97 3.83 -22.90
CA GLY A 245 8.38 3.51 -23.12
C GLY A 245 8.79 2.15 -22.52
N SER A 246 8.19 1.77 -21.40
CA SER A 246 8.48 0.52 -20.68
C SER A 246 7.82 -0.71 -21.34
N GLU A 247 6.64 -0.53 -21.92
CA GLU A 247 5.92 -1.57 -22.67
C GLU A 247 6.48 -1.78 -24.09
N GLY A 248 7.46 -0.98 -24.50
CA GLY A 248 8.09 -1.08 -25.81
C GLY A 248 7.24 -0.52 -26.96
N GLU A 249 6.27 0.35 -26.66
CA GLU A 249 5.50 1.07 -27.68
C GLU A 249 6.46 1.99 -28.45
N LYS A 250 6.65 1.69 -29.74
CA LYS A 250 7.54 2.43 -30.64
C LYS A 250 6.96 3.80 -30.96
N THR A 251 7.26 4.79 -30.12
CA THR A 251 7.23 6.20 -30.51
C THR A 251 8.65 6.75 -30.48
N GLY A 252 9.01 7.61 -31.44
CA GLY A 252 10.39 8.03 -31.70
C GLY A 252 11.10 8.85 -30.62
N ALA A 253 10.60 8.86 -29.38
CA ALA A 253 11.19 9.52 -28.22
C ALA A 253 11.72 8.47 -27.22
N ASN A 254 12.95 8.64 -26.76
CA ASN A 254 13.59 7.75 -25.80
C ASN A 254 13.07 8.06 -24.37
N PHE A 255 11.86 7.62 -24.05
CA PHE A 255 11.25 7.86 -22.73
C PHE A 255 11.94 7.03 -21.62
N PRO A 256 12.03 7.56 -20.39
CA PRO A 256 12.53 6.79 -19.26
C PRO A 256 11.67 5.55 -18.99
N THR A 257 12.30 4.38 -18.86
CA THR A 257 11.61 3.11 -18.61
C THR A 257 11.61 2.70 -17.13
N PHE A 258 10.56 2.05 -16.65
CA PHE A 258 10.45 1.56 -15.29
C PHE A 258 9.81 0.17 -15.29
N ASP A 259 10.22 -0.67 -14.33
CA ASP A 259 9.59 -1.97 -14.10
C ASP A 259 8.27 -1.80 -13.33
N ALA A 260 8.15 -0.70 -12.57
CA ALA A 260 6.94 -0.35 -11.83
C ALA A 260 6.68 1.17 -11.76
N ILE A 261 5.42 1.57 -11.83
CA ILE A 261 4.95 2.95 -11.69
C ILE A 261 3.80 3.01 -10.67
N ILE A 262 4.09 3.57 -9.50
CA ILE A 262 3.19 3.59 -8.35
C ILE A 262 2.72 5.03 -8.12
N PHE A 263 1.41 5.25 -8.18
CA PHE A 263 0.74 6.50 -7.87
C PHE A 263 -0.04 6.37 -6.57
N THR A 264 0.29 7.19 -5.58
CA THR A 264 -0.46 7.30 -4.33
C THR A 264 -0.86 8.75 -4.09
N SER A 265 -2.09 8.96 -3.64
CA SER A 265 -2.60 10.30 -3.28
C SER A 265 -3.05 10.29 -1.84
N ALA A 266 -2.60 11.29 -1.09
CA ALA A 266 -2.98 11.53 0.31
C ALA A 266 -4.49 11.83 0.50
N LYS A 267 -5.26 11.98 -0.58
CA LYS A 267 -6.62 12.54 -0.57
C LYS A 267 -7.75 11.53 -0.44
N GLN A 268 -7.53 10.23 -0.64
CA GLN A 268 -8.64 9.27 -0.71
C GLN A 268 -9.43 9.10 0.61
N GLN A 269 -8.98 9.67 1.73
CA GLN A 269 -9.61 9.49 3.04
C GLN A 269 -10.41 10.70 3.57
N HIS A 270 -10.45 11.83 2.85
CA HIS A 270 -11.23 13.02 3.29
C HIS A 270 -12.75 12.89 3.11
N LEU A 271 -13.25 11.76 2.57
CA LEU A 271 -14.67 11.43 2.55
C LEU A 271 -15.26 11.09 3.92
N ILE A 272 -14.39 10.91 4.92
CA ILE A 272 -14.74 10.39 6.24
C ILE A 272 -14.38 11.42 7.33
N GLY A 273 -15.38 11.81 8.12
CA GLY A 273 -15.32 12.94 9.05
C GLY A 273 -14.18 12.89 10.08
N ASN A 274 -13.83 14.09 10.57
CA ASN A 274 -12.71 14.40 11.45
C ASN A 274 -12.84 13.88 12.90
N HIS A 275 -13.19 12.62 13.17
CA HIS A 275 -13.15 12.11 14.56
C HIS A 275 -12.78 10.61 14.66
N ILE A 276 -11.48 10.30 14.74
CA ILE A 276 -10.98 9.09 15.44
C ILE A 276 -9.97 9.47 16.53
N LEU A 277 -9.98 8.67 17.60
CA LEU A 277 -9.07 8.61 18.74
C LEU A 277 -7.59 8.77 18.35
N GLN A 278 -6.86 9.60 19.09
CA GLN A 278 -5.50 10.08 18.80
C GLN A 278 -4.40 8.99 18.73
N ARG A 279 -4.68 7.75 19.17
CA ARG A 279 -3.66 6.68 19.26
C ARG A 279 -3.32 6.00 17.92
N HIS A 280 -4.14 6.14 16.88
CA HIS A 280 -3.98 5.47 15.58
C HIS A 280 -3.73 6.44 14.39
N ARG A 281 -3.42 7.72 14.63
CA ARG A 281 -3.31 8.72 13.56
C ARG A 281 -1.92 8.81 12.89
N ARG A 282 -0.83 8.39 13.54
CA ARG A 282 0.53 8.54 13.02
C ARG A 282 0.95 7.43 12.05
N GLU A 283 0.42 6.22 12.23
CA GLU A 283 0.76 5.04 11.42
C GLU A 283 -0.02 4.98 10.10
N ARG A 284 -1.23 5.56 10.02
CA ARG A 284 -2.15 5.39 8.89
C ARG A 284 -1.61 5.87 7.54
N THR A 285 -1.04 7.07 7.48
CA THR A 285 -0.66 7.66 6.19
C THR A 285 0.48 6.90 5.50
N LEU A 286 1.48 6.45 6.26
CA LEU A 286 2.54 5.59 5.73
C LEU A 286 2.00 4.21 5.40
N HIS A 287 1.13 3.66 6.26
CA HIS A 287 0.46 2.38 6.02
C HIS A 287 -0.36 2.39 4.72
N ASP A 288 -0.99 3.51 4.36
CA ASP A 288 -1.72 3.68 3.10
C ASP A 288 -0.78 3.71 1.89
N ILE A 289 0.34 4.45 2.00
CA ILE A 289 1.39 4.44 0.96
C ILE A 289 1.92 3.02 0.78
N PHE A 290 2.18 2.31 1.89
CA PHE A 290 2.63 0.93 1.88
C PHE A 290 1.60 0.02 1.23
N ARG A 291 0.33 0.12 1.60
CA ARG A 291 -0.78 -0.62 1.01
C ARG A 291 -0.87 -0.41 -0.50
N VAL A 292 -0.71 0.83 -0.97
CA VAL A 292 -0.69 1.14 -2.41
C VAL A 292 0.54 0.53 -3.09
N ILE A 293 1.73 0.63 -2.48
CA ILE A 293 2.96 0.01 -3.00
C ILE A 293 2.79 -1.51 -3.09
N PHE A 294 2.29 -2.15 -2.03
CA PHE A 294 2.02 -3.58 -1.98
C PHE A 294 1.05 -3.99 -3.09
N ARG A 295 -0.15 -3.37 -3.13
CA ARG A 295 -1.16 -3.63 -4.17
C ARG A 295 -0.63 -3.46 -5.59
N THR A 296 0.17 -2.42 -5.85
CA THR A 296 0.62 -2.08 -7.21
C THR A 296 1.70 -3.03 -7.70
N LEU A 297 2.64 -3.40 -6.84
CA LEU A 297 3.75 -4.28 -7.22
C LEU A 297 3.33 -5.76 -7.31
N ASP A 298 2.02 -6.03 -7.22
CA ASP A 298 1.44 -7.33 -6.85
C ASP A 298 2.28 -7.98 -5.74
N CYS A 299 2.83 -7.12 -4.86
CA CYS A 299 3.55 -7.53 -3.68
C CYS A 299 2.44 -7.91 -2.75
N PRO A 300 2.30 -9.21 -2.57
CA PRO A 300 1.02 -9.69 -2.16
C PRO A 300 0.74 -9.09 -0.75
N ASN A 301 -0.55 -8.85 -0.44
CA ASN A 301 -1.14 -8.23 0.77
C ASN A 301 -0.72 -8.69 2.21
N VAL A 302 0.49 -9.19 2.48
CA VAL A 302 1.10 -9.20 3.81
C VAL A 302 1.87 -7.94 3.89
N ILE A 303 1.16 -6.99 4.44
CA ILE A 303 1.74 -5.96 5.23
C ILE A 303 2.14 -6.67 6.54
N PRO A 304 3.44 -6.92 6.83
CA PRO A 304 3.84 -7.40 8.15
C PRO A 304 3.12 -6.63 9.26
N VAL A 305 2.67 -7.31 10.33
CA VAL A 305 1.94 -6.59 11.41
C VAL A 305 2.85 -5.55 12.05
N ASP A 306 4.15 -5.84 12.07
CA ASP A 306 5.18 -4.93 12.52
C ASP A 306 5.61 -3.95 11.42
N PHE A 307 5.59 -2.66 11.73
CA PHE A 307 5.86 -1.57 10.79
C PHE A 307 7.28 -1.64 10.20
N GLU A 308 8.29 -2.00 10.99
CA GLU A 308 9.68 -2.08 10.51
C GLU A 308 9.85 -3.23 9.50
N GLN A 309 9.19 -4.37 9.75
CA GLN A 309 9.15 -5.46 8.78
C GLN A 309 8.47 -5.06 7.46
N GLN A 310 7.44 -4.20 7.49
CA GLN A 310 6.80 -3.68 6.28
C GLN A 310 7.78 -2.84 5.47
N VAL A 311 8.51 -1.95 6.14
CA VAL A 311 9.54 -1.10 5.52
C VAL A 311 10.62 -1.97 4.88
N ASP A 312 11.16 -2.95 5.60
CA ASP A 312 12.18 -3.86 5.08
C ASP A 312 11.71 -4.64 3.84
N CYS A 313 10.46 -5.12 3.85
CA CYS A 313 9.86 -5.84 2.72
C CYS A 313 9.76 -4.92 1.48
N ILE A 314 9.20 -3.72 1.68
CA ILE A 314 9.05 -2.72 0.61
C ILE A 314 10.42 -2.32 0.05
N GLN A 315 11.38 -2.00 0.91
CA GLN A 315 12.73 -1.62 0.48
C GLN A 315 13.42 -2.75 -0.28
N THR A 316 13.30 -4.00 0.20
CA THR A 316 13.89 -5.17 -0.48
C THR A 316 13.31 -5.35 -1.87
N ARG A 317 11.99 -5.22 -2.02
CA ARG A 317 11.34 -5.35 -3.33
C ARG A 317 11.71 -4.19 -4.25
N LEU A 318 11.59 -2.96 -3.76
CA LEU A 318 11.90 -1.76 -4.54
C LEU A 318 13.37 -1.74 -4.97
N ALA A 319 14.28 -2.37 -4.23
CA ALA A 319 15.68 -2.50 -4.63
C ALA A 319 15.89 -3.42 -5.86
N GLN A 320 14.93 -4.31 -6.16
CA GLN A 320 14.99 -5.24 -7.30
C GLN A 320 14.35 -4.68 -8.58
N LEU A 321 13.57 -3.59 -8.45
CA LEU A 321 12.77 -3.02 -9.53
C LEU A 321 13.17 -1.56 -9.74
N ARG A 322 13.30 -1.13 -10.99
CA ARG A 322 13.35 0.30 -11.28
C ARG A 322 11.95 0.87 -11.14
N THR A 323 11.71 1.63 -10.08
CA THR A 323 10.36 2.10 -9.73
C THR A 323 10.23 3.62 -9.82
N LEU A 324 9.12 4.09 -10.38
CA LEU A 324 8.66 5.47 -10.26
C LEU A 324 7.57 5.55 -9.18
N LEU A 325 7.87 6.19 -8.05
CA LEU A 325 6.93 6.43 -6.96
C LEU A 325 6.43 7.88 -6.99
N ILE A 326 5.14 8.07 -7.22
CA ILE A 326 4.47 9.36 -7.29
C ILE A 326 3.62 9.54 -6.02
N VAL A 327 3.91 10.58 -5.24
CA VAL A 327 3.13 10.97 -4.07
C VAL A 327 2.45 12.30 -4.35
N ASP A 328 1.14 12.23 -4.62
CA ASP A 328 0.33 13.38 -4.97
C ASP A 328 -0.27 14.08 -3.73
N ASN A 329 -0.29 15.41 -3.76
CA ASN A 329 -0.92 16.29 -2.78
C ASN A 329 -0.34 16.15 -1.36
N LEU A 330 1.00 16.28 -1.25
CA LEU A 330 1.78 16.09 -0.02
C LEU A 330 1.28 16.92 1.18
N GLU A 331 0.67 18.09 0.95
CA GLU A 331 0.15 18.97 2.01
C GLU A 331 -1.04 18.40 2.80
N THR A 332 -1.73 17.36 2.32
CA THR A 332 -2.85 16.74 3.06
C THR A 332 -2.44 15.54 3.91
N LEU A 333 -1.14 15.23 3.99
CA LEU A 333 -0.62 14.16 4.85
C LEU A 333 -0.59 14.63 6.30
N ASP A 334 -1.16 13.85 7.22
CA ASP A 334 -1.16 14.14 8.66
C ASP A 334 0.25 14.02 9.28
N ASP A 335 1.06 13.05 8.83
CA ASP A 335 2.45 12.82 9.28
C ASP A 335 3.47 12.99 8.15
N ARG A 336 3.63 14.24 7.71
CA ARG A 336 4.54 14.58 6.60
C ARG A 336 5.99 14.23 6.88
N GLU A 337 6.46 14.35 8.13
CA GLU A 337 7.86 14.09 8.47
C GLU A 337 8.21 12.61 8.34
N ALA A 338 7.34 11.72 8.83
CA ALA A 338 7.55 10.27 8.71
C ALA A 338 7.55 9.83 7.24
N VAL A 339 6.60 10.33 6.43
CA VAL A 339 6.56 10.04 4.99
C VAL A 339 7.84 10.49 4.30
N LEU A 340 8.32 11.70 4.59
CA LEU A 340 9.57 12.18 4.01
C LEU A 340 10.78 11.35 4.44
N SER A 341 10.86 10.95 5.71
CA SER A 341 11.93 10.07 6.19
C SER A 341 11.98 8.76 5.41
N PHE A 342 10.83 8.11 5.25
CA PHE A 342 10.71 6.89 4.45
C PHE A 342 11.16 7.11 2.99
N LEU A 343 10.70 8.19 2.35
CA LEU A 343 11.07 8.50 0.97
C LEU A 343 12.57 8.74 0.77
N TYR A 344 13.26 9.31 1.77
CA TYR A 344 14.72 9.50 1.73
C TYR A 344 15.51 8.21 2.00
N GLU A 345 14.86 7.18 2.57
CA GLU A 345 15.47 5.87 2.86
C GLU A 345 15.25 4.86 1.73
N LEU A 346 14.53 5.23 0.66
CA LEU A 346 14.26 4.36 -0.47
C LEU A 346 15.53 3.97 -1.24
N PRO A 347 15.56 2.75 -1.83
CA PRO A 347 16.67 2.30 -2.67
C PRO A 347 16.93 3.25 -3.86
N PRO A 348 18.18 3.32 -4.38
CA PRO A 348 18.53 4.20 -5.50
C PRO A 348 17.85 3.82 -6.83
N THR A 349 17.28 2.62 -6.91
CA THR A 349 16.44 2.14 -8.02
C THR A 349 15.09 2.86 -8.10
N VAL A 350 14.69 3.58 -7.04
CA VAL A 350 13.42 4.30 -6.96
C VAL A 350 13.60 5.78 -7.31
N LYS A 351 12.79 6.28 -8.24
CA LYS A 351 12.61 7.70 -8.53
C LYS A 351 11.34 8.18 -7.84
N VAL A 352 11.46 9.25 -7.06
CA VAL A 352 10.32 9.81 -6.32
C VAL A 352 9.89 11.13 -6.95
N VAL A 353 8.61 11.26 -7.26
CA VAL A 353 7.98 12.52 -7.69
C VAL A 353 6.91 12.91 -6.69
N LEU A 354 6.99 14.14 -6.18
CA LEU A 354 6.06 14.69 -5.21
C LEU A 354 5.26 15.81 -5.87
N THR A 355 3.98 15.95 -5.56
CA THR A 355 3.23 17.17 -5.89
C THR A 355 2.83 17.92 -4.62
N THR A 356 2.97 19.24 -4.61
CA THR A 356 2.54 20.05 -3.47
C THR A 356 2.09 21.46 -3.84
N ARG A 357 1.17 22.02 -3.06
CA ARG A 357 0.74 23.43 -3.16
C ARG A 357 1.72 24.42 -2.55
N VAL A 358 2.59 23.97 -1.65
CA VAL A 358 3.46 24.84 -0.85
C VAL A 358 4.89 24.71 -1.32
N ARG A 359 5.61 25.83 -1.47
CA ARG A 359 7.04 25.80 -1.70
C ARG A 359 7.73 25.16 -0.50
N SER A 360 8.25 23.96 -0.69
CA SER A 360 8.67 23.09 0.40
C SER A 360 10.17 22.91 0.50
N GLY A 361 10.90 23.23 -0.57
CA GLY A 361 12.35 23.03 -0.64
C GLY A 361 12.74 21.55 -0.59
N LEU A 362 11.80 20.64 -0.85
CA LEU A 362 12.02 19.20 -0.84
C LEU A 362 12.50 18.76 -2.22
N GLY A 363 13.70 18.17 -2.29
CA GLY A 363 14.22 17.63 -3.53
C GLY A 363 14.52 18.68 -4.60
N ILE A 364 14.49 18.27 -5.88
CA ILE A 364 14.70 19.14 -7.04
C ILE A 364 13.34 19.75 -7.44
N PRO A 365 13.14 21.08 -7.31
CA PRO A 365 11.85 21.68 -7.58
C PRO A 365 11.63 21.95 -9.09
N ILE A 366 10.43 21.64 -9.57
CA ILE A 366 9.87 22.15 -10.84
C ILE A 366 8.67 23.02 -10.46
N TYR A 367 8.78 24.32 -10.74
CA TYR A 367 7.74 25.29 -10.41
C TYR A 367 6.73 25.39 -11.54
N LEU A 368 5.46 25.11 -11.23
CA LEU A 368 4.34 25.32 -12.13
C LEU A 368 3.67 26.64 -11.82
N GLU A 369 3.95 27.63 -12.67
CA GLU A 369 3.27 28.92 -12.67
C GLU A 369 2.00 28.88 -13.53
N CYS A 370 1.18 29.92 -13.49
CA CYS A 370 0.07 30.05 -14.42
C CYS A 370 0.56 30.10 -15.88
N LEU A 371 -0.25 29.62 -16.81
CA LEU A 371 0.12 29.60 -18.22
C LEU A 371 0.30 31.03 -18.76
N PRO A 372 1.38 31.30 -19.52
CA PRO A 372 1.51 32.54 -20.27
C PRO A 372 0.40 32.64 -21.32
N LEU A 373 0.12 33.87 -21.77
CA LEU A 373 -1.00 34.16 -22.66
C LEU A 373 -1.07 33.22 -23.88
N ASN A 374 0.04 33.01 -24.59
CA ASN A 374 0.04 32.17 -25.79
C ASN A 374 -0.39 30.72 -25.48
N GLU A 375 0.08 30.16 -24.37
CA GLU A 375 -0.23 28.79 -23.96
C GLU A 375 -1.64 28.67 -23.40
N ALA A 376 -2.08 29.67 -22.62
CA ALA A 376 -3.45 29.76 -22.15
C ALA A 376 -4.45 29.86 -23.31
N MET A 377 -4.13 30.62 -24.37
CA MET A 377 -4.97 30.72 -25.57
C MET A 377 -5.06 29.37 -26.30
N ARG A 378 -3.94 28.62 -26.41
CA ARG A 378 -3.96 27.25 -26.93
C ARG A 378 -4.87 26.34 -26.11
N LEU A 379 -4.80 26.45 -24.77
CA LEU A 379 -5.68 25.68 -23.88
C LEU A 379 -7.16 26.08 -24.05
N ILE A 380 -7.46 27.38 -24.17
CA ILE A 380 -8.83 27.88 -24.38
C ILE A 380 -9.39 27.36 -25.71
N GLU A 381 -8.61 27.45 -26.78
CA GLU A 381 -9.01 26.95 -28.11
C GLU A 381 -9.29 25.45 -28.06
N HIS A 382 -8.35 24.68 -27.50
CA HIS A 382 -8.50 23.24 -27.35
C HIS A 382 -9.76 22.87 -26.54
N GLN A 383 -9.98 23.52 -25.40
CA GLN A 383 -11.16 23.28 -24.55
C GLN A 383 -12.48 23.71 -25.20
N SER A 384 -12.47 24.75 -26.02
CA SER A 384 -13.65 25.20 -26.79
C SER A 384 -14.03 24.21 -27.87
N LEU A 385 -13.03 23.66 -28.59
CA LEU A 385 -13.24 22.65 -29.62
C LEU A 385 -13.84 21.36 -29.05
N GLU A 386 -13.36 20.90 -27.89
CA GLU A 386 -13.94 19.73 -27.22
C GLU A 386 -15.42 19.91 -26.86
N GLN A 387 -15.82 21.12 -26.46
CA GLN A 387 -17.21 21.45 -26.16
C GLN A 387 -18.03 21.85 -27.39
N ARG A 388 -17.44 21.78 -28.60
CA ARG A 388 -18.04 22.24 -29.87
C ARG A 388 -18.52 23.68 -29.77
N ALA A 389 -17.78 24.52 -29.05
CA ALA A 389 -18.05 25.92 -28.85
C ALA A 389 -17.14 26.79 -29.73
N GLN A 390 -17.68 27.90 -30.23
CA GLN A 390 -16.92 28.94 -30.90
C GLN A 390 -16.87 30.17 -29.99
N LEU A 391 -15.69 30.47 -29.45
CA LEU A 391 -15.47 31.65 -28.62
C LEU A 391 -14.92 32.80 -29.46
N ALA A 392 -15.49 33.98 -29.30
CA ALA A 392 -14.96 35.20 -29.90
C ALA A 392 -13.62 35.57 -29.25
N PRO A 393 -12.69 36.23 -29.97
CA PRO A 393 -11.39 36.62 -29.42
C PRO A 393 -11.46 37.45 -28.13
N GLU A 394 -12.50 38.29 -27.99
CA GLU A 394 -12.75 39.08 -26.78
C GLU A 394 -13.11 38.22 -25.57
N GLN A 395 -13.86 37.14 -25.79
CA GLN A 395 -14.21 36.18 -24.74
C GLN A 395 -12.98 35.41 -24.28
N CYS A 396 -12.11 34.98 -25.21
CA CYS A 396 -10.85 34.31 -24.88
C CYS A 396 -9.93 35.21 -24.03
N ARG A 397 -9.82 36.50 -24.38
CA ARG A 397 -9.06 37.48 -23.59
C ARG A 397 -9.66 37.67 -22.19
N THR A 398 -10.98 37.78 -22.11
CA THR A 398 -11.69 37.91 -20.83
C THR A 398 -11.42 36.71 -19.92
N ILE A 399 -11.49 35.48 -20.46
CA ILE A 399 -11.17 34.24 -19.71
C ILE A 399 -9.74 34.29 -19.17
N TYR A 400 -8.76 34.66 -20.00
CA TYR A 400 -7.37 34.78 -19.57
C TYR A 400 -7.18 35.82 -18.47
N GLU A 401 -7.75 37.02 -18.64
CA GLU A 401 -7.61 38.12 -17.68
C GLU A 401 -8.14 37.80 -16.28
N ARG A 402 -9.17 36.95 -16.20
CA ARG A 402 -9.80 36.53 -14.94
C ARG A 402 -9.08 35.40 -14.25
N THR A 403 -8.68 34.41 -15.03
CA THR A 403 -8.02 33.21 -14.54
C THR A 403 -6.52 33.42 -14.36
N LYS A 404 -5.98 34.52 -14.90
CA LYS A 404 -4.55 34.83 -14.94
C LYS A 404 -3.71 33.68 -15.52
N GLY A 405 -4.31 32.87 -16.42
CA GLY A 405 -3.66 31.70 -17.01
C GLY A 405 -3.74 30.41 -16.18
N LEU A 406 -4.50 30.37 -15.09
CA LEU A 406 -4.65 29.16 -14.28
C LEU A 406 -5.42 28.07 -15.07
N PRO A 407 -4.84 26.89 -15.37
CA PRO A 407 -5.46 25.90 -16.24
C PRO A 407 -6.86 25.45 -15.81
N LEU A 408 -7.04 25.06 -14.55
CA LEU A 408 -8.36 24.63 -14.07
C LEU A 408 -9.36 25.81 -14.02
N GLY A 409 -8.88 27.01 -13.72
CA GLY A 409 -9.69 28.23 -13.78
C GLY A 409 -10.20 28.51 -15.19
N ILE A 410 -9.36 28.32 -16.21
CA ILE A 410 -9.73 28.43 -17.63
C ILE A 410 -10.85 27.45 -17.97
N VAL A 411 -10.69 26.18 -17.55
CA VAL A 411 -11.69 25.13 -17.78
C VAL A 411 -13.05 25.51 -17.18
N TYR A 412 -13.09 25.99 -15.93
CA TYR A 412 -14.33 26.45 -15.30
C TYR A 412 -14.91 27.68 -15.98
N ALA A 413 -14.08 28.67 -16.34
CA ALA A 413 -14.53 29.91 -16.97
C ALA A 413 -15.18 29.64 -18.35
N ILE A 414 -14.64 28.71 -19.13
CA ILE A 414 -15.26 28.26 -20.39
C ILE A 414 -16.63 27.64 -20.10
N GLY A 415 -16.73 26.75 -19.12
CA GLY A 415 -18.00 26.16 -18.73
C GLY A 415 -19.05 27.20 -18.33
N GLN A 416 -18.67 28.17 -17.49
CA GLN A 416 -19.53 29.28 -17.08
C GLN A 416 -20.02 30.09 -18.27
N LEU A 417 -19.13 30.45 -19.20
CA LEU A 417 -19.49 31.22 -20.38
C LEU A 417 -20.52 30.47 -21.25
N LEU A 418 -20.35 29.16 -21.42
CA LEU A 418 -21.24 28.34 -22.25
C LEU A 418 -22.62 28.11 -21.63
N VAL A 419 -22.70 28.03 -20.30
CA VAL A 419 -23.97 27.75 -19.61
C VAL A 419 -24.70 29.03 -19.19
N TYR A 420 -23.97 30.06 -18.77
CA TYR A 420 -24.56 31.30 -18.23
C TYR A 420 -24.45 32.50 -19.18
N GLY A 421 -23.68 32.40 -20.27
CA GLY A 421 -23.46 33.52 -21.20
C GLY A 421 -22.67 34.68 -20.60
N ILE A 422 -22.19 34.54 -19.37
CA ILE A 422 -21.52 35.58 -18.61
C ILE A 422 -20.28 34.97 -17.98
N CYS A 423 -19.17 35.69 -18.09
CA CYS A 423 -18.08 35.60 -17.14
C CYS A 423 -18.36 36.73 -16.11
N THR A 424 -18.51 36.46 -14.80
CA THR A 424 -18.79 37.50 -13.75
C THR A 424 -17.55 38.28 -13.29
N ASP A 425 -17.57 39.62 -13.27
CA ASP A 425 -16.37 40.45 -13.05
C ASP A 425 -15.64 40.18 -11.72
N VAL A 426 -14.36 39.81 -11.80
CA VAL A 426 -13.48 39.56 -10.63
C VAL A 426 -12.70 40.83 -10.29
N GLY A 427 -13.40 41.96 -10.22
CA GLY A 427 -12.81 43.30 -10.18
C GLY A 427 -12.11 43.71 -8.88
N THR A 428 -12.23 42.94 -7.79
CA THR A 428 -11.62 43.35 -6.51
C THR A 428 -11.23 42.17 -5.63
N MET A 429 -10.03 41.62 -5.81
CA MET A 429 -9.31 40.99 -4.70
C MET A 429 -7.82 41.33 -4.71
N ARG A 430 -7.38 41.90 -3.59
CA ARG A 430 -5.98 41.99 -3.23
C ARG A 430 -5.50 40.56 -2.96
N LEU A 431 -4.52 40.09 -3.74
CA LEU A 431 -3.67 38.95 -3.39
C LEU A 431 -2.79 39.36 -2.18
N THR A 432 -3.41 39.62 -1.04
CA THR A 432 -2.72 39.86 0.23
C THR A 432 -2.50 38.52 0.91
N GLN A 433 -1.23 38.14 1.01
CA GLN A 433 -0.65 37.18 1.96
C GLN A 433 -1.65 36.26 2.70
N GLY A 434 -1.80 35.03 2.18
CA GLY A 434 -2.41 33.89 2.88
C GLY A 434 -3.76 33.44 2.31
N ASN A 435 -3.78 32.28 1.65
CA ASN A 435 -4.92 31.34 1.58
C ASN A 435 -6.18 31.62 0.71
N SER A 436 -6.17 32.43 -0.35
CA SER A 436 -7.28 32.39 -1.35
C SER A 436 -6.88 31.62 -2.62
N ASP A 437 -7.33 30.38 -2.76
CA ASP A 437 -7.09 29.52 -3.94
C ASP A 437 -7.95 30.01 -5.13
N LEU A 438 -7.32 30.59 -6.17
CA LEU A 438 -8.03 31.10 -7.36
C LEU A 438 -8.89 30.03 -8.04
N ALA A 439 -8.48 28.75 -7.98
CA ALA A 439 -9.29 27.65 -8.51
C ALA A 439 -10.57 27.45 -7.68
N GLN A 440 -10.50 27.60 -6.36
CA GLN A 440 -11.67 27.53 -5.49
C GLN A 440 -12.66 28.64 -5.81
N TYR A 441 -12.18 29.89 -6.02
CA TYR A 441 -13.04 30.99 -6.42
C TYR A 441 -13.74 30.74 -7.76
N CYS A 442 -12.99 30.27 -8.78
CA CYS A 442 -13.60 29.91 -10.07
C CYS A 442 -14.63 28.78 -9.93
N PHE A 443 -14.39 27.80 -9.06
CA PHE A 443 -15.37 26.76 -8.75
C PHE A 443 -16.62 27.34 -8.06
N GLU A 444 -16.44 28.19 -7.04
CA GLU A 444 -17.54 28.81 -6.29
C GLU A 444 -18.48 29.61 -7.21
N ASP A 445 -17.94 30.38 -8.16
CA ASP A 445 -18.76 31.13 -9.13
C ASP A 445 -19.54 30.21 -10.10
N SER A 446 -18.96 29.06 -10.47
CA SER A 446 -19.68 28.02 -11.24
C SER A 446 -20.82 27.42 -10.44
N VAL A 447 -20.63 27.19 -9.15
CA VAL A 447 -21.61 26.51 -8.29
C VAL A 447 -22.67 27.46 -7.73
N GLN A 448 -22.35 28.74 -7.51
CA GLN A 448 -23.25 29.71 -6.91
C GLN A 448 -24.61 29.77 -7.62
N ARG A 449 -24.59 29.72 -8.96
CA ARG A 449 -25.80 29.75 -9.80
C ARG A 449 -26.53 28.41 -9.87
N LEU A 450 -25.86 27.31 -9.52
CA LEU A 450 -26.50 26.00 -9.42
C LEU A 450 -27.23 25.80 -8.11
N ARG A 451 -26.93 26.59 -7.07
CA ARG A 451 -27.52 26.40 -5.73
C ARG A 451 -29.05 26.36 -5.80
N GLY A 452 -29.62 25.31 -5.22
CA GLY A 452 -31.07 25.04 -5.26
C GLY A 452 -31.58 24.34 -6.53
N GLN A 453 -30.72 24.09 -7.52
CA GLN A 453 -31.05 23.32 -8.72
C GLN A 453 -30.66 21.84 -8.56
N PRO A 454 -31.28 20.92 -9.34
CA PRO A 454 -30.92 19.50 -9.30
C PRO A 454 -29.43 19.22 -9.61
N ALA A 455 -28.80 20.03 -10.48
CA ALA A 455 -27.38 19.89 -10.81
C ALA A 455 -26.46 20.11 -9.59
N HIS A 456 -26.79 21.02 -8.68
CA HIS A 456 -26.02 21.23 -7.46
C HIS A 456 -26.08 20.02 -6.53
N GLN A 457 -27.26 19.41 -6.40
CA GLN A 457 -27.44 18.18 -5.64
C GLN A 457 -26.69 17.00 -6.27
N LEU A 458 -26.69 16.84 -7.60
CA LEU A 458 -25.88 15.83 -8.30
C LEU A 458 -24.38 16.01 -8.07
N LEU A 459 -23.89 17.26 -8.15
CA LEU A 459 -22.47 17.55 -7.91
C LEU A 459 -22.07 17.11 -6.50
N MET A 460 -22.86 17.50 -5.50
CA MET A 460 -22.61 17.14 -4.10
C MET A 460 -22.76 15.64 -3.84
N GLY A 461 -23.74 14.97 -4.45
CA GLY A 461 -23.96 13.53 -4.30
C GLY A 461 -22.88 12.69 -4.97
N LEU A 462 -22.46 13.05 -6.20
CA LEU A 462 -21.34 12.39 -6.89
C LEU A 462 -20.03 12.54 -6.11
N ALA A 463 -19.88 13.63 -5.34
CA ALA A 463 -18.68 13.87 -4.56
C ALA A 463 -18.43 12.77 -3.50
N LEU A 464 -19.47 12.08 -3.04
CA LEU A 464 -19.41 10.99 -2.05
C LEU A 464 -18.72 9.71 -2.54
N PHE A 465 -18.68 9.47 -3.85
CA PHE A 465 -18.07 8.26 -4.42
C PHE A 465 -16.54 8.40 -4.48
N ALA A 466 -15.79 7.34 -4.14
CA ALA A 466 -14.33 7.38 -4.15
C ALA A 466 -13.74 7.28 -5.56
N LYS A 467 -14.46 6.63 -6.47
CA LYS A 467 -14.14 6.43 -7.89
C LYS A 467 -15.34 6.81 -8.76
N SER A 468 -15.24 6.53 -10.06
CA SER A 468 -16.36 6.72 -10.98
C SER A 468 -17.58 5.91 -10.52
N ALA A 469 -18.77 6.42 -10.77
CA ALA A 469 -20.04 5.83 -10.35
C ALA A 469 -21.01 5.72 -11.53
N ALA A 470 -21.87 4.70 -11.49
CA ALA A 470 -22.97 4.55 -12.45
C ALA A 470 -24.01 5.67 -12.26
N LEU A 471 -24.67 6.09 -13.34
CA LEU A 471 -25.68 7.15 -13.30
C LEU A 471 -26.79 6.85 -12.30
N ASP A 472 -27.27 5.61 -12.25
CA ASP A 472 -28.36 5.20 -11.36
C ASP A 472 -27.97 5.34 -9.89
N ALA A 473 -26.73 5.00 -9.54
CA ALA A 473 -26.19 5.19 -8.19
C ALA A 473 -26.15 6.68 -7.80
N ILE A 474 -25.64 7.51 -8.71
CA ILE A 474 -25.52 8.97 -8.49
C ILE A 474 -26.91 9.58 -8.34
N ALA A 475 -27.85 9.20 -9.22
CA ALA A 475 -29.23 9.68 -9.20
C ALA A 475 -29.94 9.26 -7.91
N HIS A 476 -29.79 7.99 -7.47
CA HIS A 476 -30.36 7.53 -6.21
C HIS A 476 -29.82 8.32 -5.01
N VAL A 477 -28.51 8.57 -4.97
CA VAL A 477 -27.85 9.29 -3.88
C VAL A 477 -28.23 10.77 -3.87
N ALA A 478 -28.27 11.43 -5.01
CA ALA A 478 -28.45 12.87 -5.10
C ALA A 478 -29.89 13.33 -5.32
N LEU A 479 -30.63 12.64 -6.19
CA LEU A 479 -31.90 13.06 -6.79
C LEU A 479 -32.87 11.87 -7.01
N PRO A 480 -33.34 11.18 -5.96
CA PRO A 480 -34.12 9.94 -6.13
C PRO A 480 -35.46 10.12 -6.87
N ASN A 481 -36.00 11.35 -6.92
CA ASN A 481 -37.33 11.63 -7.46
C ASN A 481 -37.30 12.58 -8.67
N THR A 482 -36.16 12.76 -9.34
CA THR A 482 -36.02 13.74 -10.43
C THR A 482 -35.16 13.18 -11.54
N GLU A 483 -35.53 13.46 -12.79
CA GLU A 483 -34.77 13.01 -13.96
C GLU A 483 -33.37 13.66 -13.96
N PRO A 484 -32.28 12.87 -13.89
CA PRO A 484 -30.93 13.41 -13.68
C PRO A 484 -30.30 13.94 -14.97
N LEU A 485 -30.80 13.56 -16.16
CA LEU A 485 -30.10 13.77 -17.45
C LEU A 485 -29.83 15.24 -17.76
N ASN A 486 -30.82 16.13 -17.57
CA ASN A 486 -30.65 17.56 -17.84
C ASN A 486 -29.64 18.20 -16.88
N ALA A 487 -29.70 17.81 -15.62
CA ALA A 487 -28.82 18.32 -14.57
C ALA A 487 -27.38 17.80 -14.73
N LEU A 488 -27.22 16.55 -15.15
CA LEU A 488 -25.94 15.94 -15.51
C LEU A 488 -25.32 16.61 -16.74
N ALA A 489 -26.12 16.86 -17.78
CA ALA A 489 -25.68 17.58 -18.98
C ALA A 489 -25.24 19.02 -18.64
N GLN A 490 -25.92 19.68 -17.70
CA GLN A 490 -25.51 20.98 -17.18
C GLN A 490 -24.14 20.92 -16.48
N LEU A 491 -23.93 19.95 -15.59
CA LEU A 491 -22.64 19.74 -14.91
C LEU A 491 -21.49 19.42 -15.88
N TYR A 492 -21.78 18.62 -16.91
CA TYR A 492 -20.81 18.27 -17.96
C TYR A 492 -20.39 19.52 -18.76
N LYS A 493 -21.34 20.36 -19.17
CA LYS A 493 -21.06 21.65 -19.85
C LYS A 493 -20.27 22.61 -18.96
N LEU A 494 -20.54 22.61 -17.65
CA LEU A 494 -19.77 23.38 -16.66
C LEU A 494 -18.37 22.82 -16.38
N ARG A 495 -18.02 21.64 -16.94
CA ARG A 495 -16.76 20.92 -16.70
C ARG A 495 -16.51 20.59 -15.22
N LEU A 496 -17.59 20.38 -14.48
CA LEU A 496 -17.52 19.96 -13.07
C LEU A 496 -17.46 18.43 -12.92
N ILE A 497 -17.88 17.71 -13.96
CA ILE A 497 -17.83 16.24 -14.04
C ILE A 497 -17.21 15.79 -15.36
N VAL A 498 -16.73 14.55 -15.38
CA VAL A 498 -16.26 13.84 -16.57
C VAL A 498 -17.07 12.57 -16.76
N GLN A 499 -17.18 12.12 -18.01
CA GLN A 499 -17.78 10.85 -18.37
C GLN A 499 -16.68 9.88 -18.81
N CYS A 500 -16.61 8.73 -18.16
CA CYS A 500 -15.72 7.62 -18.49
C CYS A 500 -16.61 6.46 -18.95
N GLU A 501 -16.74 6.29 -20.28
CA GLU A 501 -17.67 5.34 -20.89
C GLU A 501 -19.13 5.56 -20.43
N THR A 502 -19.65 4.67 -19.59
CA THR A 502 -21.02 4.72 -19.04
C THR A 502 -21.08 5.28 -17.61
N ARG A 503 -19.92 5.61 -17.03
CA ARG A 503 -19.78 6.05 -15.63
C ARG A 503 -19.34 7.51 -15.56
N TYR A 504 -19.58 8.13 -14.42
CA TYR A 504 -19.26 9.53 -14.19
C TYR A 504 -18.28 9.68 -13.04
N ASP A 505 -17.36 10.61 -13.18
CA ASP A 505 -16.37 10.96 -12.18
C ASP A 505 -16.19 12.48 -12.15
N MET A 506 -15.32 12.98 -11.29
CA MET A 506 -14.94 14.38 -11.26
C MET A 506 -13.46 14.50 -10.91
N HIS A 507 -12.84 15.58 -11.38
CA HIS A 507 -11.44 15.85 -11.08
C HIS A 507 -11.23 15.91 -9.55
N PRO A 508 -10.13 15.34 -9.00
CA PRO A 508 -9.93 15.24 -7.54
C PRO A 508 -10.03 16.59 -6.80
N LEU A 509 -9.55 17.68 -7.40
CA LEU A 509 -9.68 19.02 -6.83
C LEU A 509 -11.14 19.54 -6.86
N THR A 510 -11.90 19.23 -7.92
CA THR A 510 -13.34 19.52 -7.97
C THR A 510 -14.09 18.73 -6.90
N ARG A 511 -13.72 17.47 -6.65
CA ARG A 511 -14.27 16.64 -5.57
C ARG A 511 -14.04 17.24 -4.20
N GLU A 512 -12.83 17.73 -3.93
CA GLU A 512 -12.50 18.43 -2.69
C GLU A 512 -13.42 19.64 -2.46
N TYR A 513 -13.61 20.47 -3.49
CA TYR A 513 -14.50 21.63 -3.40
C TYR A 513 -15.98 21.24 -3.30
N ALA A 514 -16.42 20.18 -3.99
CA ALA A 514 -17.78 19.68 -3.90
C ALA A 514 -18.09 19.05 -2.52
N ILE A 515 -17.13 18.38 -1.88
CA ILE A 515 -17.24 17.92 -0.48
C ILE A 515 -17.29 19.13 0.47
N ALA A 516 -16.49 20.17 0.24
CA ALA A 516 -16.54 21.39 1.03
C ALA A 516 -17.91 22.09 0.91
N GLU A 517 -18.46 22.18 -0.31
CA GLU A 517 -19.81 22.69 -0.54
C GLU A 517 -20.86 21.80 0.15
N LEU A 518 -20.77 20.46 0.04
CA LEU A 518 -21.68 19.53 0.71
C LEU A 518 -21.77 19.75 2.22
N LYS A 519 -20.63 19.99 2.88
CA LYS A 519 -20.58 20.29 4.33
C LYS A 519 -21.32 21.56 4.73
N THR A 520 -21.52 22.50 3.79
CA THR A 520 -22.33 23.71 4.03
C THR A 520 -23.84 23.46 3.96
N HIS A 521 -24.26 22.27 3.51
CA HIS A 521 -25.66 21.85 3.38
C HIS A 521 -25.95 20.59 4.22
N PRO A 522 -25.90 20.67 5.57
CA PRO A 522 -25.90 19.50 6.46
C PRO A 522 -27.16 18.62 6.34
N GLU A 523 -28.33 19.21 6.09
CA GLU A 523 -29.57 18.45 5.89
C GLU A 523 -29.50 17.57 4.63
N PHE A 524 -29.01 18.15 3.52
CA PHE A 524 -28.80 17.39 2.29
C PHE A 524 -27.68 16.37 2.45
N GLU A 525 -26.57 16.73 3.10
CA GLU A 525 -25.46 15.81 3.38
C GLU A 525 -25.95 14.57 4.11
N GLN A 526 -26.69 14.75 5.21
CA GLN A 526 -27.22 13.63 5.99
C GLN A 526 -28.10 12.72 5.13
N GLN A 527 -29.02 13.29 4.35
CA GLN A 527 -29.91 12.51 3.48
C GLN A 527 -29.16 11.79 2.35
N ALA A 528 -28.21 12.47 1.70
CA ALA A 528 -27.41 11.89 0.62
C ALA A 528 -26.54 10.74 1.13
N ARG A 529 -25.91 10.90 2.31
CA ARG A 529 -25.12 9.82 2.93
C ARG A 529 -25.99 8.64 3.33
N GLU A 530 -27.20 8.86 3.82
CA GLU A 530 -28.14 7.78 4.11
C GLU A 530 -28.51 6.99 2.85
N ARG A 531 -28.83 7.70 1.76
CA ARG A 531 -29.11 7.06 0.46
C ARG A 531 -27.89 6.35 -0.12
N TRP A 532 -26.69 6.89 0.08
CA TRP A 532 -25.43 6.28 -0.35
C TRP A 532 -25.16 4.97 0.37
N VAL A 533 -25.34 4.93 1.70
CA VAL A 533 -25.22 3.69 2.47
C VAL A 533 -26.28 2.67 2.03
N ASN A 534 -27.53 3.09 1.88
CA ASN A 534 -28.62 2.19 1.49
C ASN A 534 -28.45 1.64 0.06
N TRP A 535 -27.98 2.47 -0.87
CA TRP A 535 -27.64 2.02 -2.23
C TRP A 535 -26.62 0.89 -2.19
N TYR A 536 -25.52 1.07 -1.47
CA TYR A 536 -24.49 0.05 -1.41
C TYR A 536 -24.91 -1.18 -0.61
N LEU A 537 -25.74 -1.05 0.43
CA LEU A 537 -26.33 -2.21 1.12
C LEU A 537 -27.23 -3.04 0.19
N GLN A 538 -28.02 -2.38 -0.67
CA GLN A 538 -28.85 -3.06 -1.66
C GLN A 538 -27.99 -3.68 -2.77
N PHE A 539 -26.98 -2.96 -3.24
CA PHE A 539 -26.02 -3.45 -4.22
C PHE A 539 -25.29 -4.70 -3.72
N SER A 540 -24.84 -4.72 -2.45
CA SER A 540 -24.11 -5.86 -1.92
C SER A 540 -25.00 -7.00 -1.39
N GLN A 541 -26.32 -6.79 -1.27
CA GLN A 541 -27.26 -7.78 -0.75
C GLN A 541 -27.24 -9.14 -1.48
N PRO A 542 -27.18 -9.22 -2.84
CA PRO A 542 -27.16 -10.49 -3.56
C PRO A 542 -25.97 -11.38 -3.23
N TYR A 543 -24.88 -10.79 -2.71
CA TYR A 543 -23.65 -11.48 -2.36
C TYR A 543 -23.66 -12.06 -0.95
N LYS A 544 -24.73 -11.82 -0.17
CA LYS A 544 -24.92 -12.48 1.12
C LYS A 544 -25.12 -13.98 0.90
N GLN A 545 -24.09 -14.74 1.25
CA GLN A 545 -24.09 -16.19 1.13
C GLN A 545 -24.29 -16.86 2.50
N GLU A 546 -25.04 -17.96 2.51
CA GLU A 546 -25.10 -18.85 3.67
C GLU A 546 -23.74 -19.55 3.90
N ASP A 547 -23.10 -19.98 2.81
CA ASP A 547 -21.74 -20.51 2.80
C ASP A 547 -20.84 -19.55 2.03
N TRP A 548 -20.30 -18.57 2.75
CA TRP A 548 -19.49 -17.49 2.19
C TRP A 548 -18.15 -17.94 1.61
N LYS A 549 -17.72 -19.18 1.88
CA LYS A 549 -16.48 -19.72 1.32
C LYS A 549 -16.66 -20.14 -0.15
N GLN A 550 -17.90 -20.16 -0.67
CA GLN A 550 -18.19 -20.58 -2.05
C GLN A 550 -17.86 -19.51 -3.09
N TRP A 551 -17.45 -19.98 -4.27
CA TRP A 551 -17.31 -19.10 -5.43
C TRP A 551 -18.64 -18.48 -5.84
N HIS A 552 -18.59 -17.19 -6.14
CA HIS A 552 -19.68 -16.41 -6.69
C HIS A 552 -19.16 -15.56 -7.84
N ASP A 553 -20.07 -15.11 -8.70
CA ASP A 553 -19.72 -14.07 -9.65
C ASP A 553 -19.60 -12.74 -8.93
N TYR A 554 -18.43 -12.12 -8.98
CA TYR A 554 -18.15 -10.85 -8.31
C TYR A 554 -17.71 -9.76 -9.29
N GLN A 555 -18.02 -9.90 -10.59
CA GLN A 555 -17.60 -8.91 -11.60
C GLN A 555 -18.08 -7.49 -11.29
N ASP A 556 -19.34 -7.32 -10.88
CA ASP A 556 -19.86 -5.99 -10.53
C ASP A 556 -19.22 -5.47 -9.23
N LEU A 557 -18.98 -6.35 -8.26
CA LEU A 557 -18.26 -5.99 -7.02
C LEU A 557 -16.82 -5.58 -7.29
N ASP A 558 -16.12 -6.23 -8.23
CA ASP A 558 -14.77 -5.85 -8.66
C ASP A 558 -14.76 -4.41 -9.23
N GLN A 559 -15.83 -3.98 -9.90
CA GLN A 559 -15.94 -2.62 -10.45
C GLN A 559 -16.30 -1.56 -9.39
N GLU A 560 -17.05 -1.94 -8.36
CA GLU A 560 -17.52 -1.05 -7.30
C GLU A 560 -16.68 -1.10 -6.01
N TRP A 561 -15.62 -1.91 -5.97
CA TRP A 561 -14.90 -2.25 -4.74
C TRP A 561 -14.44 -1.00 -3.97
N GLU A 562 -13.76 -0.05 -4.61
CA GLU A 562 -13.28 1.15 -3.91
C GLU A 562 -14.40 2.07 -3.44
N ASN A 563 -15.54 2.10 -4.15
CA ASN A 563 -16.70 2.85 -3.68
C ASN A 563 -17.33 2.16 -2.45
N LEU A 564 -17.44 0.83 -2.48
CA LEU A 564 -17.99 0.05 -1.38
C LEU A 564 -17.09 0.10 -0.14
N GLU A 565 -15.77 -0.02 -0.33
CA GLU A 565 -14.76 0.16 0.71
C GLU A 565 -14.94 1.52 1.40
N ALA A 566 -15.10 2.60 0.63
CA ALA A 566 -15.30 3.94 1.16
C ALA A 566 -16.59 4.09 1.98
N VAL A 567 -17.69 3.42 1.60
CA VAL A 567 -18.96 3.44 2.35
C VAL A 567 -18.82 2.69 3.67
N ILE A 568 -18.14 1.54 3.65
CA ILE A 568 -17.93 0.70 4.84
C ILE A 568 -17.05 1.44 5.84
N ASP A 569 -15.91 1.98 5.38
CA ASP A 569 -15.03 2.77 6.22
C ASP A 569 -15.74 3.99 6.79
N TRP A 570 -16.59 4.66 5.99
CA TRP A 570 -17.41 5.75 6.50
C TRP A 570 -18.37 5.28 7.60
N CYS A 571 -19.06 4.15 7.42
CA CYS A 571 -19.95 3.58 8.45
C CYS A 571 -19.20 3.27 9.75
N ILE A 572 -18.03 2.63 9.63
CA ILE A 572 -17.15 2.29 10.77
C ILE A 572 -16.75 3.56 11.53
N HIS A 573 -16.28 4.58 10.81
CA HIS A 573 -15.88 5.85 11.41
C HIS A 573 -17.04 6.62 12.05
N GLN A 574 -18.26 6.52 11.51
CA GLN A 574 -19.47 7.10 12.11
C GLN A 574 -20.10 6.20 13.19
N ASN A 575 -19.46 5.10 13.56
CA ASN A 575 -19.95 4.11 14.53
C ASN A 575 -21.34 3.52 14.17
N ARG A 576 -21.61 3.37 12.87
CA ARG A 576 -22.83 2.78 12.31
C ARG A 576 -22.75 1.25 12.32
N TYR A 577 -22.85 0.69 13.53
CA TYR A 577 -22.68 -0.73 13.81
C TYR A 577 -23.54 -1.66 12.95
N GLU A 578 -24.85 -1.41 12.84
CA GLU A 578 -25.76 -2.29 12.10
C GLU A 578 -25.43 -2.35 10.61
N GLN A 579 -25.12 -1.21 9.99
CA GLN A 579 -24.76 -1.14 8.58
C GLN A 579 -23.40 -1.80 8.31
N ALA A 580 -22.39 -1.53 9.14
CA ALA A 580 -21.09 -2.19 9.01
C ALA A 580 -21.18 -3.72 9.18
N LYS A 581 -21.99 -4.19 10.13
CA LYS A 581 -22.32 -5.61 10.32
C LYS A 581 -23.01 -6.20 9.08
N GLN A 582 -24.01 -5.51 8.52
CA GLN A 582 -24.70 -5.98 7.31
C GLN A 582 -23.76 -6.05 6.10
N PHE A 583 -22.94 -5.03 5.88
CA PHE A 583 -21.90 -5.07 4.85
C PHE A 583 -20.99 -6.26 5.05
N TRP A 584 -20.45 -6.47 6.26
CA TRP A 584 -19.60 -7.61 6.56
C TRP A 584 -20.23 -8.94 6.15
N GLN A 585 -21.48 -9.18 6.54
CA GLN A 585 -22.21 -10.40 6.16
C GLN A 585 -22.40 -10.57 4.65
N GLN A 586 -22.45 -9.47 3.90
CA GLN A 586 -22.64 -9.46 2.45
C GLN A 586 -21.34 -9.64 1.66
N ILE A 587 -20.20 -9.18 2.19
CA ILE A 587 -18.93 -9.10 1.42
C ILE A 587 -17.79 -9.94 1.99
N LYS A 588 -18.00 -10.67 3.10
CA LYS A 588 -16.95 -11.52 3.69
C LYS A 588 -16.42 -12.60 2.73
N GLY A 589 -17.28 -13.18 1.87
CA GLY A 589 -16.84 -14.12 0.82
C GLY A 589 -15.95 -13.47 -0.23
N TYR A 590 -16.33 -12.28 -0.67
CA TYR A 590 -15.58 -11.49 -1.65
C TYR A 590 -14.17 -11.14 -1.14
N THR A 591 -14.08 -10.57 0.07
CA THR A 591 -12.79 -10.16 0.67
C THR A 591 -11.86 -11.33 0.91
N TYR A 592 -12.41 -12.52 1.19
CA TYR A 592 -11.63 -13.75 1.29
C TYR A 592 -11.06 -14.18 -0.06
N LEU A 593 -11.90 -14.33 -1.09
CA LEU A 593 -11.49 -14.86 -2.39
C LEU A 593 -10.54 -13.93 -3.15
N ARG A 594 -10.76 -12.62 -3.07
CA ARG A 594 -9.90 -11.60 -3.71
C ARG A 594 -8.63 -11.29 -2.93
N GLY A 595 -8.47 -11.86 -1.72
CA GLY A 595 -7.27 -11.68 -0.92
C GLY A 595 -7.17 -10.35 -0.19
N TYR A 596 -8.29 -9.63 0.01
CA TYR A 596 -8.36 -8.41 0.83
C TYR A 596 -8.32 -8.73 2.34
N TRP A 597 -7.37 -9.58 2.76
CA TRP A 597 -7.31 -10.14 4.10
C TRP A 597 -6.90 -9.09 5.15
N HIS A 598 -6.15 -8.07 4.76
CA HIS A 598 -5.82 -6.95 5.64
C HIS A 598 -7.07 -6.12 5.99
N GLU A 599 -7.84 -5.70 4.99
CA GLU A 599 -9.09 -4.95 5.15
C GLU A 599 -10.09 -5.74 5.97
N ARG A 600 -10.23 -7.02 5.63
CA ARG A 600 -11.04 -7.99 6.36
C ARG A 600 -10.67 -8.02 7.85
N LEU A 601 -9.40 -8.20 8.20
CA LEU A 601 -8.97 -8.24 9.60
C LEU A 601 -9.23 -6.90 10.32
N SER A 602 -8.92 -5.77 9.67
CA SER A 602 -9.17 -4.43 10.21
C SER A 602 -10.67 -4.20 10.52
N TRP A 603 -11.56 -4.59 9.61
CA TRP A 603 -13.01 -4.45 9.81
C TRP A 603 -13.55 -5.42 10.86
N ILE A 604 -13.03 -6.65 10.89
CA ILE A 604 -13.39 -7.63 11.92
C ILE A 604 -12.96 -7.15 13.32
N ASP A 605 -11.75 -6.62 13.47
CA ASP A 605 -11.27 -6.08 14.75
C ASP A 605 -12.19 -4.98 15.27
N TRP A 606 -12.60 -4.08 14.38
CA TRP A 606 -13.58 -3.04 14.73
C TRP A 606 -14.95 -3.65 15.12
N LEU A 607 -15.45 -4.64 14.36
CA LEU A 607 -16.72 -5.31 14.67
C LEU A 607 -16.65 -6.05 16.01
N LEU A 608 -15.54 -6.67 16.36
CA LEU A 608 -15.33 -7.33 17.65
C LEU A 608 -15.37 -6.35 18.82
N GLN A 609 -14.70 -5.20 18.67
CA GLN A 609 -14.78 -4.14 19.68
C GLN A 609 -16.22 -3.61 19.80
N ALA A 610 -16.84 -3.24 18.68
CA ALA A 610 -18.15 -2.61 18.64
C ALA A 610 -19.27 -3.55 19.12
N SER A 611 -19.20 -4.84 18.79
CA SER A 611 -20.14 -5.87 19.26
C SER A 611 -19.93 -6.20 20.74
N GLY A 612 -18.68 -6.20 21.21
CA GLY A 612 -18.34 -6.36 22.63
C GLY A 612 -18.91 -5.24 23.51
N GLU A 613 -18.76 -3.98 23.10
CA GLU A 613 -19.35 -2.81 23.77
C GLU A 613 -20.88 -2.88 23.85
N ARG A 614 -21.52 -3.48 22.84
CA ARG A 614 -22.98 -3.65 22.73
C ARG A 614 -23.50 -4.96 23.29
N GLN A 615 -22.62 -5.85 23.75
CA GLN A 615 -22.94 -7.20 24.22
C GLN A 615 -23.66 -8.06 23.15
N ASP A 616 -23.44 -7.80 21.86
CA ASP A 616 -23.95 -8.63 20.75
C ASP A 616 -23.07 -9.88 20.60
N ARG A 617 -23.46 -10.92 21.33
CA ARG A 617 -22.73 -12.20 21.37
C ARG A 617 -22.72 -12.93 20.03
N SER A 618 -23.78 -12.79 19.23
CA SER A 618 -23.91 -13.49 17.96
C SER A 618 -22.89 -12.94 16.96
N THR A 619 -22.83 -11.60 16.82
CA THR A 619 -21.84 -10.97 15.94
C THR A 619 -20.42 -11.10 16.47
N SER A 620 -20.21 -11.07 17.79
CA SER A 620 -18.89 -11.35 18.38
C SER A 620 -18.41 -12.75 17.99
N ALA A 621 -19.28 -13.76 18.08
CA ALA A 621 -18.95 -15.14 17.72
C ALA A 621 -18.68 -15.28 16.22
N GLU A 622 -19.54 -14.72 15.37
CA GLU A 622 -19.36 -14.73 13.91
C GLU A 622 -18.03 -14.08 13.51
N ALA A 623 -17.74 -12.89 14.05
CA ALA A 623 -16.52 -12.15 13.79
C ALA A 623 -15.27 -12.92 14.27
N LEU A 624 -15.30 -13.56 15.45
CA LEU A 624 -14.19 -14.39 15.93
C LEU A 624 -13.93 -15.61 15.05
N ILE A 625 -14.98 -16.28 14.57
CA ILE A 625 -14.86 -17.42 13.64
C ILE A 625 -14.25 -16.94 12.32
N ASP A 626 -14.78 -15.85 11.77
CA ASP A 626 -14.34 -15.26 10.51
C ASP A 626 -12.88 -14.77 10.58
N GLN A 627 -12.45 -14.22 11.73
CA GLN A 627 -11.06 -13.84 12.00
C GLN A 627 -10.16 -15.06 12.14
N GLY A 628 -10.61 -16.03 12.94
CA GLY A 628 -9.87 -17.26 13.21
C GLY A 628 -9.58 -18.05 11.94
N TRP A 629 -10.54 -18.12 11.03
CA TRP A 629 -10.36 -18.72 9.71
C TRP A 629 -9.25 -18.03 8.91
N THR A 630 -9.31 -16.69 8.78
CA THR A 630 -8.29 -15.92 8.06
C THR A 630 -6.91 -16.14 8.68
N LEU A 631 -6.77 -15.96 9.99
CA LEU A 631 -5.49 -16.13 10.69
C LEU A 631 -4.94 -17.57 10.62
N THR A 632 -5.83 -18.58 10.62
CA THR A 632 -5.44 -19.98 10.43
C THR A 632 -4.72 -20.18 9.10
N LEU A 633 -5.29 -19.65 8.02
CA LEU A 633 -4.69 -19.73 6.69
C LEU A 633 -3.39 -18.94 6.59
N MET A 634 -3.28 -17.78 7.26
CA MET A 634 -2.02 -17.01 7.33
C MET A 634 -0.90 -17.79 8.04
N GLY A 635 -1.24 -18.66 9.00
CA GLY A 635 -0.33 -19.67 9.53
C GLY A 635 0.79 -19.15 10.46
N LYS A 636 0.64 -17.97 11.09
CA LYS A 636 1.65 -17.44 12.02
C LYS A 636 1.52 -18.14 13.40
N PRO A 637 2.57 -18.81 13.92
CA PRO A 637 2.46 -19.65 15.12
C PRO A 637 1.82 -18.97 16.34
N GLU A 638 2.24 -17.73 16.64
CA GLU A 638 1.72 -16.94 17.78
C GLU A 638 0.21 -16.66 17.65
N GLN A 639 -0.25 -16.40 16.42
CA GLN A 639 -1.66 -16.14 16.14
C GLN A 639 -2.48 -17.43 16.20
N LEU A 640 -1.95 -18.56 15.73
CA LEU A 640 -2.65 -19.86 15.77
C LEU A 640 -3.01 -20.28 17.21
N THR A 641 -2.14 -20.00 18.19
CA THR A 641 -2.44 -20.27 19.61
C THR A 641 -3.55 -19.36 20.14
N GLN A 642 -3.60 -18.10 19.71
CA GLN A 642 -4.68 -17.17 20.08
C GLN A 642 -6.02 -17.62 19.47
N VAL A 643 -6.02 -18.04 18.21
CA VAL A 643 -7.21 -18.56 17.52
C VAL A 643 -7.77 -19.80 18.23
N GLU A 644 -6.91 -20.73 18.68
CA GLU A 644 -7.34 -21.91 19.43
C GLU A 644 -8.12 -21.51 20.70
N ALA A 645 -7.58 -20.57 21.48
CA ALA A 645 -8.24 -20.06 22.68
C ALA A 645 -9.56 -19.32 22.38
N TRP A 646 -9.66 -18.63 21.25
CA TRP A 646 -10.89 -17.96 20.84
C TRP A 646 -11.98 -18.95 20.41
N LEU A 647 -11.64 -19.98 19.64
CA LEU A 647 -12.58 -21.03 19.24
C LEU A 647 -13.11 -21.79 20.45
N ASP A 648 -12.28 -22.03 21.47
CA ASP A 648 -12.73 -22.57 22.76
C ASP A 648 -13.73 -21.66 23.45
N ARG A 649 -13.42 -20.36 23.53
CA ARG A 649 -14.33 -19.37 24.14
C ARG A 649 -15.66 -19.28 23.39
N VAL A 650 -15.65 -19.29 22.06
CA VAL A 650 -16.88 -19.28 21.24
C VAL A 650 -17.70 -20.54 21.51
N SER A 651 -17.06 -21.71 21.60
CA SER A 651 -17.74 -22.97 21.92
C SER A 651 -18.48 -22.92 23.25
N HIS A 652 -17.90 -22.26 24.27
CA HIS A 652 -18.54 -22.10 25.59
C HIS A 652 -19.67 -21.06 25.65
N LEU A 653 -19.78 -20.17 24.66
CA LEU A 653 -20.80 -19.13 24.62
C LEU A 653 -22.10 -19.58 23.94
N GLN A 654 -22.14 -20.78 23.37
CA GLN A 654 -23.25 -21.28 22.57
C GLN A 654 -24.17 -22.20 23.35
N GLU A 655 -25.44 -22.25 22.93
CA GLU A 655 -26.38 -23.26 23.40
C GLU A 655 -25.98 -24.63 22.85
N ASP A 656 -25.98 -25.68 23.68
CA ASP A 656 -25.58 -27.07 23.34
C ASP A 656 -26.35 -27.69 22.13
N ARG A 657 -27.34 -26.99 21.56
CA ARG A 657 -28.26 -27.50 20.53
C ARG A 657 -27.98 -27.05 19.09
N ASP A 658 -27.08 -26.10 18.83
CA ASP A 658 -26.76 -25.69 17.44
C ASP A 658 -25.75 -26.65 16.78
N LEU A 659 -26.28 -27.75 16.24
CA LEU A 659 -25.48 -28.80 15.59
C LEU A 659 -24.78 -28.33 14.30
N ILE A 660 -25.30 -27.31 13.61
CA ILE A 660 -24.68 -26.78 12.38
C ILE A 660 -23.41 -26.02 12.77
N MET A 661 -23.52 -25.10 13.73
CA MET A 661 -22.37 -24.34 14.22
C MET A 661 -21.32 -25.25 14.86
N GLN A 662 -21.73 -26.28 15.61
CA GLN A 662 -20.80 -27.26 16.18
C GLN A 662 -20.01 -28.01 15.09
N LEU A 663 -20.67 -28.39 14.00
CA LEU A 663 -20.00 -29.02 12.85
C LEU A 663 -18.98 -28.07 12.22
N GLU A 664 -19.36 -26.82 11.96
CA GLU A 664 -18.47 -25.79 11.38
C GLU A 664 -17.24 -25.53 12.25
N LEU A 665 -17.45 -25.31 13.55
CA LEU A 665 -16.35 -25.13 14.51
C LEU A 665 -15.45 -26.36 14.60
N THR A 666 -16.01 -27.57 14.53
CA THR A 666 -15.22 -28.81 14.53
C THR A 666 -14.31 -28.89 13.30
N ILE A 667 -14.82 -28.53 12.13
CA ILE A 667 -14.03 -28.49 10.90
C ILE A 667 -12.95 -27.40 11.00
N ASP A 668 -13.30 -26.19 11.42
CA ASP A 668 -12.35 -25.08 11.54
C ASP A 668 -11.22 -25.41 12.54
N ARG A 669 -11.52 -26.09 13.65
CA ARG A 669 -10.51 -26.60 14.60
C ARG A 669 -9.64 -27.71 14.01
N ALA A 670 -10.20 -28.56 13.13
CA ALA A 670 -9.40 -29.56 12.43
C ALA A 670 -8.40 -28.88 11.48
N VAL A 671 -8.84 -27.89 10.71
CA VAL A 671 -7.96 -27.10 9.83
C VAL A 671 -6.88 -26.38 10.64
N LEU A 672 -7.25 -25.73 11.75
CA LEU A 672 -6.28 -25.14 12.66
C LEU A 672 -5.23 -26.15 13.15
N SER A 673 -5.66 -27.36 13.50
CA SER A 673 -4.76 -28.43 13.96
C SER A 673 -3.80 -28.89 12.84
N ILE A 674 -4.24 -28.91 11.57
CA ILE A 674 -3.37 -29.19 10.41
C ILE A 674 -2.28 -28.11 10.31
N HIS A 675 -2.65 -26.83 10.35
CA HIS A 675 -1.70 -25.72 10.30
C HIS A 675 -0.74 -25.66 11.50
N GLN A 676 -1.18 -26.14 12.68
CA GLN A 676 -0.34 -26.32 13.86
C GLN A 676 0.52 -27.60 13.83
N ARG A 677 0.46 -28.41 12.76
CA ARG A 677 1.14 -29.73 12.64
C ARG A 677 0.68 -30.77 13.68
N LYS A 678 -0.51 -30.60 14.28
CA LYS A 678 -1.13 -31.54 15.23
C LYS A 678 -2.03 -32.55 14.50
N PHE A 679 -1.43 -33.40 13.66
CA PHE A 679 -2.17 -34.27 12.72
C PHE A 679 -3.09 -35.31 13.38
N GLU A 680 -2.70 -35.89 14.51
CA GLU A 680 -3.55 -36.82 15.26
C GLU A 680 -4.83 -36.15 15.76
N GLN A 681 -4.69 -34.93 16.30
CA GLN A 681 -5.84 -34.12 16.74
C GLN A 681 -6.73 -33.74 15.56
N ALA A 682 -6.13 -33.33 14.43
CA ALA A 682 -6.87 -33.04 13.20
C ALA A 682 -7.70 -34.25 12.74
N HIS A 683 -7.10 -35.45 12.73
CA HIS A 683 -7.79 -36.68 12.33
C HIS A 683 -8.97 -37.01 13.27
N GLN A 684 -8.77 -36.86 14.59
CA GLN A 684 -9.84 -37.06 15.57
C GLN A 684 -11.01 -36.08 15.35
N LEU A 685 -10.71 -34.80 15.14
CA LEU A 685 -11.72 -33.76 14.89
C LEU A 685 -12.48 -34.00 13.58
N LEU A 686 -11.80 -34.41 12.50
CA LEU A 686 -12.47 -34.75 11.23
C LEU A 686 -13.40 -35.95 11.37
N ASN A 687 -12.99 -36.98 12.13
CA ASN A 687 -13.84 -38.12 12.42
C ASN A 687 -15.06 -37.72 13.28
N GLN A 688 -14.87 -36.83 14.27
CA GLN A 688 -15.98 -36.25 15.03
C GLN A 688 -16.93 -35.44 14.12
N GLY A 689 -16.39 -34.63 13.21
CA GLY A 689 -17.17 -33.89 12.21
C GLY A 689 -18.02 -34.80 11.34
N LYS A 690 -17.48 -35.95 10.89
CA LYS A 690 -18.23 -36.97 10.13
C LYS A 690 -19.38 -37.58 10.94
N GLN A 691 -19.16 -37.84 12.23
CA GLN A 691 -20.21 -38.33 13.13
C GLN A 691 -21.30 -37.28 13.39
N LEU A 692 -20.90 -36.02 13.56
CA LEU A 692 -21.82 -34.89 13.72
C LEU A 692 -22.66 -34.68 12.48
N LEU A 693 -22.06 -34.70 11.29
CA LEU A 693 -22.75 -34.51 10.00
C LEU A 693 -23.94 -35.47 9.82
N GLY A 694 -23.83 -36.71 10.30
CA GLY A 694 -24.92 -37.69 10.27
C GLY A 694 -26.13 -37.33 11.15
N ARG A 695 -25.96 -36.41 12.11
CA ARG A 695 -26.99 -35.95 13.05
C ARG A 695 -27.53 -34.56 12.71
N VAL A 696 -26.82 -33.78 11.89
CA VAL A 696 -27.23 -32.42 11.51
C VAL A 696 -28.39 -32.47 10.48
N PRO A 697 -29.48 -31.72 10.70
CA PRO A 697 -30.58 -31.62 9.75
C PRO A 697 -30.21 -30.68 8.58
N LEU A 698 -29.42 -31.18 7.64
CA LEU A 698 -29.08 -30.50 6.38
C LEU A 698 -29.82 -31.14 5.20
N ASP A 699 -30.14 -30.33 4.19
CA ASP A 699 -30.54 -30.85 2.87
C ASP A 699 -29.39 -31.64 2.22
N GLU A 700 -29.72 -32.45 1.22
CA GLU A 700 -28.76 -33.35 0.58
C GLU A 700 -27.58 -32.59 -0.07
N SER A 701 -27.83 -31.43 -0.67
CA SER A 701 -26.77 -30.62 -1.29
C SER A 701 -25.81 -30.08 -0.25
N LYS A 702 -26.31 -29.46 0.83
CA LYS A 702 -25.48 -28.96 1.94
C LYS A 702 -24.75 -30.07 2.65
N ARG A 703 -25.39 -31.22 2.87
CA ARG A 703 -24.75 -32.39 3.48
C ARG A 703 -23.60 -32.91 2.62
N LEU A 704 -23.81 -33.03 1.30
CA LEU A 704 -22.77 -33.48 0.37
C LEU A 704 -21.57 -32.51 0.36
N ARG A 705 -21.80 -31.19 0.43
CA ARG A 705 -20.72 -30.20 0.52
C ARG A 705 -19.90 -30.32 1.80
N GLN A 706 -20.55 -30.47 2.95
CA GLN A 706 -19.84 -30.69 4.21
C GLN A 706 -19.05 -32.00 4.19
N GLN A 707 -19.60 -33.03 3.55
CA GLN A 707 -18.90 -34.29 3.33
C GLN A 707 -17.65 -34.12 2.45
N ILE A 708 -17.76 -33.40 1.33
CA ILE A 708 -16.61 -33.07 0.46
C ILE A 708 -15.53 -32.34 1.26
N ARG A 709 -15.91 -31.34 2.07
CA ARG A 709 -14.97 -30.56 2.91
C ARG A 709 -14.26 -31.43 3.94
N LEU A 710 -14.99 -32.32 4.62
CA LEU A 710 -14.40 -33.27 5.58
C LEU A 710 -13.47 -34.28 4.91
N ASP A 711 -13.85 -34.82 3.75
CA ASP A 711 -13.03 -35.78 3.00
C ASP A 711 -11.79 -35.11 2.38
N TYR A 712 -11.91 -33.84 1.95
CA TYR A 712 -10.79 -32.99 1.49
C TYR A 712 -9.72 -32.82 2.57
N TYR A 713 -10.08 -32.29 3.75
CA TYR A 713 -9.11 -32.06 4.82
C TYR A 713 -8.58 -33.38 5.41
N GLN A 714 -9.35 -34.46 5.34
CA GLN A 714 -8.87 -35.77 5.72
C GLN A 714 -7.77 -36.29 4.78
N ALA A 715 -7.91 -36.04 3.48
CA ALA A 715 -6.89 -36.35 2.49
C ALA A 715 -5.64 -35.47 2.66
N GLU A 716 -5.82 -34.21 3.04
CA GLU A 716 -4.71 -33.30 3.35
C GLU A 716 -3.88 -33.80 4.55
N VAL A 717 -4.52 -34.29 5.62
CA VAL A 717 -3.81 -34.91 6.76
C VAL A 717 -2.98 -36.11 6.30
N TRP A 718 -3.51 -36.96 5.41
CA TRP A 718 -2.76 -38.09 4.87
C TRP A 718 -1.59 -37.65 3.99
N PHE A 719 -1.76 -36.58 3.21
CA PHE A 719 -0.67 -36.00 2.42
C PHE A 719 0.45 -35.49 3.32
N GLU A 720 0.13 -34.64 4.29
CA GLU A 720 1.10 -34.01 5.21
C GLU A 720 1.82 -35.02 6.13
N THR A 721 1.24 -36.21 6.32
CA THR A 721 1.86 -37.32 7.06
C THR A 721 2.62 -38.30 6.16
N GLY A 722 2.73 -38.03 4.86
CA GLY A 722 3.47 -38.84 3.88
C GLY A 722 2.73 -40.09 3.39
N ASN A 723 1.45 -40.25 3.72
CA ASN A 723 0.62 -41.36 3.26
C ASN A 723 -0.06 -41.02 1.91
N TYR A 724 0.76 -40.84 0.88
CA TYR A 724 0.32 -40.37 -0.44
C TYR A 724 -0.71 -41.28 -1.12
N GLN A 725 -0.67 -42.60 -0.87
CA GLN A 725 -1.66 -43.54 -1.42
C GLN A 725 -3.06 -43.31 -0.85
N GLN A 726 -3.18 -43.13 0.48
CA GLN A 726 -4.47 -42.80 1.09
C GLN A 726 -4.93 -41.39 0.73
N ALA A 727 -4.00 -40.42 0.65
CA ALA A 727 -4.31 -39.08 0.18
C ALA A 727 -4.92 -39.11 -1.23
N LYS A 728 -4.31 -39.85 -2.17
CA LYS A 728 -4.82 -40.01 -3.54
C LYS A 728 -6.24 -40.56 -3.58
N ILE A 729 -6.49 -41.66 -2.87
CA ILE A 729 -7.82 -42.30 -2.80
C ILE A 729 -8.85 -41.32 -2.20
N GLY A 730 -8.49 -40.63 -1.11
CA GLY A 730 -9.33 -39.64 -0.46
C GLY A 730 -9.70 -38.49 -1.39
N TYR A 731 -8.71 -37.90 -2.07
CA TYR A 731 -8.93 -36.81 -3.02
C TYR A 731 -9.72 -37.25 -4.25
N GLN A 732 -9.47 -38.45 -4.81
CA GLN A 732 -10.26 -38.96 -5.94
C GLN A 732 -11.74 -39.14 -5.57
N LYS A 733 -12.02 -39.69 -4.39
CA LYS A 733 -13.39 -39.80 -3.88
C LYS A 733 -14.04 -38.42 -3.69
N ALA A 734 -13.31 -37.47 -3.09
CA ALA A 734 -13.81 -36.11 -2.90
C ALA A 734 -14.05 -35.40 -4.25
N LEU A 735 -13.22 -35.66 -5.27
CA LEU A 735 -13.37 -35.11 -6.62
C LEU A 735 -14.63 -35.61 -7.31
N GLU A 736 -14.91 -36.92 -7.21
CA GLU A 736 -16.14 -37.51 -7.75
C GLU A 736 -17.37 -36.87 -7.09
N GLN A 737 -17.36 -36.73 -5.77
CA GLN A 737 -18.43 -36.05 -5.03
C GLN A 737 -18.57 -34.59 -5.43
N ALA A 738 -17.46 -33.86 -5.59
CA ALA A 738 -17.46 -32.46 -6.00
C ALA A 738 -18.07 -32.28 -7.41
N ARG A 739 -17.77 -33.18 -8.35
CA ARG A 739 -18.36 -33.17 -9.70
C ARG A 739 -19.86 -33.46 -9.68
N VAL A 740 -20.30 -34.44 -8.88
CA VAL A 740 -21.73 -34.73 -8.68
C VAL A 740 -22.44 -33.52 -8.07
N ALA A 741 -21.82 -32.86 -7.10
CA ALA A 741 -22.33 -31.65 -6.46
C ALA A 741 -22.21 -30.38 -7.32
N GLN A 742 -21.57 -30.46 -8.49
CA GLN A 742 -21.20 -29.32 -9.33
C GLN A 742 -20.43 -28.22 -8.55
N CYS A 743 -19.60 -28.64 -7.61
CA CYS A 743 -18.82 -27.75 -6.75
C CYS A 743 -17.45 -27.47 -7.37
N GLN A 744 -17.43 -26.56 -8.36
CA GLN A 744 -16.24 -26.25 -9.16
C GLN A 744 -15.03 -25.80 -8.32
N GLN A 745 -15.28 -25.07 -7.23
CA GLN A 745 -14.24 -24.63 -6.30
C GLN A 745 -13.46 -25.82 -5.71
N PHE A 746 -14.16 -26.77 -5.11
CA PHE A 746 -13.50 -27.95 -4.52
C PHE A 746 -12.88 -28.83 -5.60
N GLU A 747 -13.47 -28.94 -6.79
CA GLU A 747 -12.82 -29.62 -7.91
C GLU A 747 -11.45 -29.01 -8.21
N VAL A 748 -11.35 -27.68 -8.32
CA VAL A 748 -10.07 -26.98 -8.57
C VAL A 748 -9.07 -27.22 -7.43
N TYR A 749 -9.50 -27.11 -6.17
CA TYR A 749 -8.62 -27.33 -5.02
C TYR A 749 -8.10 -28.77 -4.97
N ILE A 750 -8.97 -29.74 -5.24
CA ILE A 750 -8.64 -31.16 -5.21
C ILE A 750 -7.70 -31.52 -6.38
N LEU A 751 -7.92 -30.96 -7.57
CA LEU A 751 -7.03 -31.19 -8.71
C LEU A 751 -5.61 -30.68 -8.43
N ASN A 752 -5.46 -29.53 -7.77
CA ASN A 752 -4.14 -29.04 -7.35
C ASN A 752 -3.45 -30.00 -6.36
N TRP A 753 -4.18 -30.48 -5.35
CA TRP A 753 -3.63 -31.46 -4.40
C TRP A 753 -3.30 -32.80 -5.05
N LEU A 754 -4.11 -33.28 -6.01
CA LEU A 754 -3.79 -34.48 -6.77
C LEU A 754 -2.52 -34.30 -7.62
N ALA A 755 -2.26 -33.09 -8.10
CA ALA A 755 -1.00 -32.78 -8.77
C ALA A 755 0.18 -32.87 -7.79
N ASP A 756 0.05 -32.31 -6.58
CA ASP A 756 1.08 -32.43 -5.53
C ASP A 756 1.30 -33.89 -5.10
N VAL A 757 0.24 -34.70 -5.00
CA VAL A 757 0.33 -36.15 -4.76
C VAL A 757 1.09 -36.85 -5.88
N ALA A 758 0.81 -36.51 -7.15
CA ALA A 758 1.51 -37.09 -8.30
C ALA A 758 3.00 -36.71 -8.32
N LEU A 759 3.34 -35.47 -7.92
CA LEU A 759 4.72 -34.99 -7.82
C LEU A 759 5.48 -35.67 -6.68
N GLU A 760 4.98 -35.60 -5.45
CA GLU A 760 5.71 -36.04 -4.25
C GLU A 760 5.61 -37.55 -4.01
N GLY A 761 4.44 -38.15 -4.24
CA GLY A 761 4.19 -39.55 -3.93
C GLY A 761 4.56 -40.52 -5.04
N GLU A 762 4.37 -40.12 -6.30
CA GLU A 762 4.51 -41.01 -7.47
C GLU A 762 5.65 -40.61 -8.42
N GLY A 763 6.14 -39.37 -8.34
CA GLY A 763 7.09 -38.81 -9.32
C GLY A 763 6.50 -38.72 -10.74
N ASN A 764 5.18 -38.72 -10.88
CA ASN A 764 4.48 -38.76 -12.16
C ASN A 764 4.25 -37.34 -12.69
N LEU A 765 5.29 -36.80 -13.35
CA LEU A 765 5.30 -35.43 -13.86
C LEU A 765 4.21 -35.16 -14.92
N ALA A 766 3.91 -36.15 -15.76
CA ALA A 766 2.92 -36.01 -16.83
C ALA A 766 1.49 -35.87 -16.28
N GLU A 767 1.16 -36.65 -15.25
CA GLU A 767 -0.15 -36.54 -14.61
C GLU A 767 -0.28 -35.23 -13.81
N ALA A 768 0.76 -34.83 -13.08
CA ALA A 768 0.78 -33.55 -12.37
C ALA A 768 0.57 -32.36 -13.33
N GLU A 769 1.25 -32.37 -14.48
CA GLU A 769 1.07 -31.35 -15.52
C GLU A 769 -0.36 -31.30 -16.03
N ARG A 770 -0.93 -32.44 -16.42
CA ARG A 770 -2.31 -32.53 -16.93
C ARG A 770 -3.34 -31.99 -15.92
N LEU A 771 -3.16 -32.31 -14.64
CA LEU A 771 -4.03 -31.85 -13.57
C LEU A 771 -3.94 -30.33 -13.38
N LEU A 772 -2.74 -29.77 -13.42
CA LEU A 772 -2.51 -28.31 -13.32
C LEU A 772 -2.99 -27.55 -14.56
N GLU A 773 -2.82 -28.08 -15.77
CA GLU A 773 -3.38 -27.49 -17.01
C GLU A 773 -4.90 -27.41 -16.98
N THR A 774 -5.54 -28.39 -16.34
CA THR A 774 -7.00 -28.42 -16.22
C THR A 774 -7.52 -27.40 -15.20
N SER A 775 -6.86 -27.28 -14.05
CA SER A 775 -7.37 -26.55 -12.88
C SER A 775 -6.94 -25.08 -12.83
N MET A 776 -5.71 -24.76 -13.21
CA MET A 776 -5.15 -23.42 -13.08
C MET A 776 -5.89 -22.33 -13.87
N PRO A 777 -6.32 -22.56 -15.14
CA PRO A 777 -7.10 -21.54 -15.87
C PRO A 777 -8.41 -21.18 -15.17
N ILE A 778 -9.03 -22.16 -14.49
CA ILE A 778 -10.26 -21.96 -13.74
C ILE A 778 -9.98 -21.16 -12.46
N ALA A 779 -8.89 -21.45 -11.74
CA ALA A 779 -8.46 -20.66 -10.57
C ALA A 779 -8.16 -19.19 -10.94
N ILE A 780 -7.53 -18.96 -12.10
CA ILE A 780 -7.26 -17.60 -12.61
C ILE A 780 -8.57 -16.90 -12.97
N ALA A 781 -9.47 -17.57 -13.69
CA ALA A 781 -10.76 -17.02 -14.09
C ALA A 781 -11.65 -16.65 -12.88
N SER A 782 -11.60 -17.43 -11.80
CA SER A 782 -12.34 -17.13 -10.57
C SER A 782 -11.72 -16.00 -9.75
N LYS A 783 -10.48 -15.58 -10.08
CA LYS A 783 -9.65 -14.62 -9.33
C LYS A 783 -9.53 -15.00 -7.84
N ASP A 784 -9.46 -16.30 -7.55
CA ASP A 784 -9.22 -16.82 -6.21
C ASP A 784 -7.71 -16.75 -5.90
N LYS A 785 -7.29 -15.68 -5.20
CA LYS A 785 -5.86 -15.41 -4.97
C LYS A 785 -5.17 -16.53 -4.19
N LEU A 786 -5.87 -17.21 -3.28
CA LEU A 786 -5.34 -18.34 -2.52
C LEU A 786 -5.08 -19.54 -3.42
N SER A 787 -6.09 -19.90 -4.21
CA SER A 787 -5.97 -21.00 -5.17
C SER A 787 -4.84 -20.75 -6.16
N ILE A 788 -4.77 -19.55 -6.74
CA ILE A 788 -3.73 -19.17 -7.71
C ILE A 788 -2.33 -19.36 -7.12
N ALA A 789 -2.08 -18.89 -5.88
CA ALA A 789 -0.78 -19.02 -5.21
C ALA A 789 -0.37 -20.49 -5.02
N PHE A 790 -1.32 -21.36 -4.63
CA PHE A 790 -1.06 -22.79 -4.52
C PHE A 790 -0.78 -23.47 -5.87
N HIS A 791 -1.49 -23.09 -6.94
CA HIS A 791 -1.21 -23.62 -8.28
C HIS A 791 0.17 -23.17 -8.79
N GLN A 792 0.56 -21.92 -8.52
CA GLN A 792 1.90 -21.42 -8.86
C GLN A 792 2.98 -22.19 -8.09
N ARG A 793 2.75 -22.53 -6.82
CA ARG A 793 3.66 -23.40 -6.03
C ARG A 793 3.80 -24.77 -6.68
N SER A 794 2.69 -25.44 -6.97
CA SER A 794 2.68 -26.78 -7.55
C SER A 794 3.33 -26.79 -8.94
N ARG A 795 3.12 -25.73 -9.74
CA ARG A 795 3.83 -25.51 -11.01
C ARG A 795 5.34 -25.33 -10.82
N ALA A 796 5.76 -24.54 -9.84
CA ALA A 796 7.17 -24.39 -9.53
C ALA A 796 7.80 -25.75 -9.19
N ASN A 797 7.14 -26.56 -8.36
CA ASN A 797 7.63 -27.90 -8.00
C ASN A 797 7.73 -28.83 -9.23
N LEU A 798 6.71 -28.84 -10.10
CA LEU A 798 6.74 -29.58 -11.36
C LEU A 798 7.95 -29.19 -12.23
N GLU A 799 8.17 -27.89 -12.45
CA GLU A 799 9.26 -27.41 -13.30
C GLU A 799 10.64 -27.65 -12.66
N LYS A 800 10.73 -27.61 -11.32
CA LYS A 800 11.92 -28.02 -10.57
C LYS A 800 12.24 -29.49 -10.84
N MET A 801 11.25 -30.38 -10.77
CA MET A 801 11.44 -31.82 -11.02
C MET A 801 11.75 -32.14 -12.49
N LYS A 802 11.25 -31.32 -13.44
CA LYS A 802 11.61 -31.42 -14.87
C LYS A 802 13.03 -30.92 -15.18
N GLY A 803 13.65 -30.14 -14.27
CA GLY A 803 14.94 -29.50 -14.50
C GLY A 803 14.85 -28.17 -15.28
N ASN A 804 13.65 -27.61 -15.46
CA ASN A 804 13.42 -26.35 -16.16
C ASN A 804 13.64 -25.16 -15.21
N LEU A 805 14.90 -24.83 -14.92
CA LEU A 805 15.27 -23.83 -13.91
C LEU A 805 14.68 -22.43 -14.15
N ALA A 806 14.54 -22.01 -15.40
CA ALA A 806 13.96 -20.70 -15.74
C ALA A 806 12.48 -20.62 -15.34
N GLU A 807 11.69 -21.62 -15.75
CA GLU A 807 10.27 -21.72 -15.43
C GLU A 807 10.03 -21.99 -13.94
N PHE A 808 10.87 -22.83 -13.31
CA PHE A 808 10.86 -23.01 -11.86
C PHE A 808 11.01 -21.67 -11.13
N ARG A 809 12.03 -20.88 -11.47
CA ARG A 809 12.25 -19.57 -10.82
C ARG A 809 11.08 -18.62 -11.04
N ARG A 810 10.55 -18.57 -12.26
CA ARG A 810 9.38 -17.74 -12.60
C ARG A 810 8.19 -18.08 -11.70
N TRP A 811 7.77 -19.34 -11.70
CA TRP A 811 6.63 -19.80 -10.92
C TRP A 811 6.87 -19.71 -9.40
N ALA A 812 8.09 -19.95 -8.93
CA ALA A 812 8.44 -19.81 -7.51
C ALA A 812 8.39 -18.35 -7.05
N ILE A 813 8.86 -17.40 -7.88
CA ILE A 813 8.75 -15.97 -7.58
C ILE A 813 7.27 -15.57 -7.52
N GLU A 814 6.48 -15.98 -8.50
CA GLU A 814 5.03 -15.70 -8.52
C GLU A 814 4.32 -16.33 -7.31
N ALA A 815 4.59 -17.59 -6.96
CA ALA A 815 3.97 -18.27 -5.82
C ALA A 815 4.35 -17.61 -4.48
N LYS A 816 5.64 -17.29 -4.30
CA LYS A 816 6.12 -16.53 -3.14
C LYS A 816 5.40 -15.18 -3.06
N ALA A 817 5.35 -14.49 -4.20
CA ALA A 817 4.58 -13.27 -4.38
C ALA A 817 3.06 -13.51 -4.44
N GLY A 818 2.51 -14.69 -4.15
CA GLY A 818 1.08 -14.87 -3.85
C GLY A 818 0.88 -15.10 -2.35
N PHE A 819 1.71 -15.95 -1.76
CA PHE A 819 1.66 -16.30 -0.34
C PHE A 819 2.05 -15.16 0.59
N GLU A 820 3.08 -14.39 0.22
CA GLU A 820 3.44 -13.15 0.92
C GLU A 820 2.27 -12.19 0.92
N GLY A 821 1.13 -12.47 0.26
CA GLY A 821 -0.01 -11.57 0.27
C GLY A 821 -1.22 -11.94 0.96
N LEU A 822 -1.40 -13.21 1.07
CA LEU A 822 -2.54 -13.65 1.82
C LEU A 822 -2.20 -13.53 3.31
N GLY A 823 -0.94 -13.59 3.71
CA GLY A 823 -0.60 -13.76 5.13
C GLY A 823 0.46 -14.77 5.37
N MET A 824 0.69 -15.59 4.35
CA MET A 824 1.16 -16.96 4.46
C MET A 824 2.69 -16.97 4.46
N LEU A 825 3.27 -16.26 5.44
CA LEU A 825 4.71 -16.08 5.55
C LEU A 825 5.46 -17.42 5.67
N SER A 826 4.83 -18.42 6.29
CA SER A 826 5.37 -19.79 6.36
C SER A 826 5.53 -20.42 4.97
N GLU A 827 4.48 -20.35 4.12
CA GLU A 827 4.54 -20.84 2.75
C GLU A 827 5.54 -20.03 1.91
N ALA A 828 5.51 -18.70 2.02
CA ALA A 828 6.47 -17.82 1.35
C ALA A 828 7.93 -18.16 1.70
N GLN A 829 8.21 -18.44 2.97
CA GLN A 829 9.54 -18.86 3.44
C GLN A 829 9.95 -20.21 2.85
N LYS A 830 9.05 -21.18 2.73
CA LYS A 830 9.33 -22.46 2.04
C LYS A 830 9.75 -22.24 0.60
N ILE A 831 9.02 -21.39 -0.15
CA ILE A 831 9.36 -21.10 -1.55
C ILE A 831 10.66 -20.30 -1.66
N LYS A 832 10.91 -19.38 -0.73
CA LYS A 832 12.19 -18.67 -0.64
C LYS A 832 13.35 -19.64 -0.47
N PHE A 833 13.23 -20.64 0.41
CA PHE A 833 14.23 -21.68 0.57
C PHE A 833 14.46 -22.45 -0.73
N TRP A 834 13.41 -22.74 -1.51
CA TRP A 834 13.57 -23.38 -2.83
C TRP A 834 14.37 -22.53 -3.82
N LEU A 835 14.26 -21.21 -3.77
CA LEU A 835 14.99 -20.29 -4.65
C LEU A 835 16.46 -20.11 -4.24
N GLU A 836 16.76 -20.29 -2.96
CA GLU A 836 18.11 -20.20 -2.39
C GLU A 836 18.88 -21.54 -2.48
N SER A 837 18.18 -22.66 -2.58
CA SER A 837 18.71 -24.02 -2.82
C SER A 837 18.99 -24.28 -4.29
#